data_AF-A0AAV1NQ48-F1
#
_entry.id   AF-A0AAV1NQ48-F1
#
_cell.length_a   1.000
_cell.length_b   1.000
_cell.length_c   1.000
_cell.angle_alpha   90.00
_cell.angle_beta   90.00
_cell.angle_gamma   90.00
#
_symmetry.space_group_name_H-M   'P 1'
#
loop_
_entity.id
_entity.type
_entity.pdbx_description
1 polymer ?
#
loop_
_entity_poly.entity_id
_entity_poly.type
_entity_poly.pdbx_seq_one_letter_code
_entity_poly.pdbx_strand_id
1 'polypeptide(L)'
;MGNAAAGALEQEPTEGREARNSVGAASGMSDPTPTLQKKQPAPPKLPMPSEEELEERFNMVLSYMNLPPDKLKLLSQYDNEKKWELVCDQERFQVKSPPSTYLNKIRSFYQDQGGVSRRHKKRTQEATQVLKDLEISLRTNHIGWAQEFLNEHNKGLDVLVEYLSHAQSDVSFDVESVENGVSDRGKPAERSMEDLTKNSGTSHAHGMTRAARALTVRITHTLGSKMHKKSQAFGQRDDVHVCIMCLRAIMNYQSGFNQVMTHPCCVNEITLSLNSKNPRTKALVLELLAAVCLVRGGHDIILSAFDSFKEVSKEKNRFEKLMEYFTNDDSNIDFMVASMQFINIVVHSVENMNFRVHLQYEFTHLGLDKYLESLKETESEKLQVQIQAYLDNVLDVGALLEDAENRGGVMEHVDELQDHNSQLSARLQEIENQASEKISELETQLMQATKETELLKESLRESCSQVGALQQREREKELDREREKDRERLSTSTPQTNSELEQKIQELQEKGLIRLGRSASGALDIQVVPVTVVEYIQAPASAAPPSATDSVSDTPSPASSPAASASAPPPPAPPPPPPPGGPDASPPPPPPPPPPPPGIGAVPPPPPPPPGLGGGPPPPPPPPGAGPPPPPPPWGWTPTPSWSTKHAIWV
;
A
#
# COMPACT_ATOMS: atom_id res chain seq x y z
N MET A 1 12.97 -42.79 13.20
CA MET A 1 13.79 -44.00 13.47
C MET A 1 15.09 -43.53 14.12
N GLY A 2 15.59 -44.20 15.17
CA GLY A 2 16.87 -43.86 15.81
C GLY A 2 16.79 -43.68 17.33
N ASN A 3 17.16 -44.72 18.08
CA ASN A 3 17.43 -44.75 19.53
C ASN A 3 18.96 -44.59 19.77
N ALA A 4 19.55 -44.52 20.98
CA ALA A 4 19.23 -43.98 22.32
C ALA A 4 20.42 -44.29 23.29
N ALA A 5 20.58 -43.55 24.40
CA ALA A 5 21.57 -43.76 25.51
C ALA A 5 23.08 -43.74 25.09
N ALA A 6 24.15 -43.73 25.92
CA ALA A 6 24.43 -43.64 27.37
C ALA A 6 25.84 -42.96 27.55
N GLY A 7 26.44 -42.64 28.72
CA GLY A 7 26.04 -42.70 30.14
C GLY A 7 27.09 -43.37 31.06
N ALA A 8 28.05 -42.63 31.65
CA ALA A 8 29.09 -43.16 32.58
C ALA A 8 29.71 -42.10 33.54
N LEU A 9 30.37 -42.54 34.62
CA LEU A 9 31.12 -41.74 35.64
C LEU A 9 32.58 -42.23 35.76
N GLU A 10 33.47 -41.35 36.25
CA GLU A 10 34.66 -41.60 37.12
C GLU A 10 35.39 -40.24 37.34
N GLN A 11 36.24 -39.95 38.33
CA GLN A 11 36.36 -40.20 39.78
C GLN A 11 37.56 -39.32 40.28
N GLU A 12 37.68 -39.10 41.59
CA GLU A 12 38.68 -38.27 42.32
C GLU A 12 40.16 -38.67 42.15
N PRO A 13 41.14 -37.78 42.49
CA PRO A 13 41.83 -37.94 43.79
C PRO A 13 42.27 -36.64 44.53
N THR A 14 42.43 -36.76 45.86
CA THR A 14 42.86 -35.70 46.82
C THR A 14 44.21 -35.95 47.51
N GLU A 15 44.68 -34.98 48.32
CA GLU A 15 45.89 -34.95 49.20
C GLU A 15 47.26 -34.81 48.46
N GLY A 16 48.31 -34.11 48.94
CA GLY A 16 48.62 -33.32 50.16
C GLY A 16 49.97 -32.55 49.95
N ARG A 17 50.80 -32.10 50.92
CA ARG A 17 50.76 -31.93 52.40
C ARG A 17 52.04 -31.19 52.91
N GLU A 18 51.90 -30.16 53.79
CA GLU A 18 52.96 -29.54 54.68
C GLU A 18 54.22 -28.89 54.01
N ALA A 19 55.11 -28.09 54.67
CA ALA A 19 55.00 -27.02 55.69
C ALA A 19 56.37 -26.28 55.93
N ARG A 20 56.33 -25.12 56.66
CA ARG A 20 57.41 -24.41 57.43
C ARG A 20 58.34 -23.34 56.77
N ASN A 21 58.46 -22.21 57.50
CA ASN A 21 59.60 -21.31 57.86
C ASN A 21 60.73 -21.01 56.83
N SER A 22 61.36 -19.82 56.76
CA SER A 22 61.83 -18.95 57.86
C SER A 22 62.17 -17.50 57.41
N VAL A 23 62.83 -16.71 58.28
CA VAL A 23 63.13 -15.26 58.17
C VAL A 23 64.56 -14.97 57.67
N GLY A 24 64.77 -13.85 56.94
CA GLY A 24 66.09 -13.26 56.64
C GLY A 24 66.00 -11.85 56.05
N ALA A 25 67.01 -10.99 56.26
CA ALA A 25 67.02 -9.59 55.80
C ALA A 25 68.43 -9.03 55.53
N ALA A 26 68.61 -8.23 54.47
CA ALA A 26 69.70 -7.24 54.30
C ALA A 26 69.50 -6.29 53.09
N SER A 27 69.96 -5.05 53.24
CA SER A 27 69.92 -3.88 52.32
C SER A 27 70.66 -4.03 50.97
N GLY A 28 70.34 -3.20 49.95
CA GLY A 28 70.96 -3.35 48.61
C GLY A 28 70.97 -2.23 47.53
N MET A 29 70.55 -0.98 47.78
CA MET A 29 70.81 0.24 46.94
C MET A 29 70.31 0.34 45.46
N SER A 30 70.17 1.60 45.01
CA SER A 30 69.95 2.14 43.64
C SER A 30 68.56 2.03 42.97
N ASP A 31 68.05 3.22 42.61
CA ASP A 31 66.84 3.59 41.84
C ASP A 31 67.33 4.28 40.52
N PRO A 32 66.50 4.69 39.53
CA PRO A 32 65.03 4.58 39.44
C PRO A 32 64.47 4.07 38.10
N THR A 33 63.19 3.68 38.08
CA THR A 33 62.32 3.71 36.88
C THR A 33 60.83 3.78 37.29
N PRO A 34 59.93 4.35 36.47
CA PRO A 34 58.64 4.84 36.97
C PRO A 34 57.62 3.72 37.24
N THR A 35 56.85 3.89 38.32
CA THR A 35 55.77 2.99 38.69
C THR A 35 54.63 2.98 37.67
N LEU A 36 54.15 1.78 37.34
CA LEU A 36 52.85 1.57 36.69
C LEU A 36 51.77 2.32 37.48
N GLN A 37 51.02 3.20 36.80
CA GLN A 37 49.96 3.95 37.45
C GLN A 37 48.85 3.00 37.91
N LYS A 38 48.69 2.95 39.24
CA LYS A 38 47.65 2.23 39.98
C LYS A 38 46.28 2.49 39.36
N LYS A 39 45.66 1.43 38.80
CA LYS A 39 44.29 1.44 38.28
C LYS A 39 43.37 2.13 39.31
N GLN A 40 42.70 3.21 38.91
CA GLN A 40 41.79 3.92 39.81
C GLN A 40 40.70 2.95 40.31
N PRO A 41 40.31 3.01 41.60
CA PRO A 41 39.14 2.29 42.06
C PRO A 41 37.90 2.84 41.36
N ALA A 42 36.92 1.97 41.11
CA ALA A 42 35.61 2.44 40.63
C ALA A 42 35.03 3.45 41.64
N PRO A 43 34.40 4.55 41.18
CA PRO A 43 33.75 5.49 42.08
C PRO A 43 32.65 4.78 42.88
N PRO A 44 32.36 5.21 44.13
CA PRO A 44 31.34 4.57 44.94
C PRO A 44 30.00 4.58 44.21
N LYS A 45 29.29 3.45 44.23
CA LYS A 45 27.87 3.42 43.88
C LYS A 45 27.14 4.27 44.92
N LEU A 46 26.56 5.39 44.49
CA LEU A 46 25.56 6.08 45.30
C LEU A 46 24.40 5.11 45.54
N PRO A 47 23.88 5.01 46.78
CA PRO A 47 22.70 4.19 47.04
C PRO A 47 21.54 4.70 46.17
N MET A 48 20.77 3.79 45.60
CA MET A 48 19.58 4.14 44.83
C MET A 48 18.60 4.88 45.75
N PRO A 49 18.04 6.03 45.34
CA PRO A 49 17.10 6.79 46.15
C PRO A 49 15.74 6.07 46.25
N SER A 50 14.76 6.73 46.88
CA SER A 50 13.38 6.24 46.86
C SER A 50 12.84 6.13 45.42
N GLU A 51 11.87 5.25 45.18
CA GLU A 51 11.26 5.06 43.86
C GLU A 51 10.63 6.35 43.30
N GLU A 52 10.04 7.17 44.18
CA GLU A 52 9.48 8.49 43.86
C GLU A 52 10.56 9.50 43.44
N GLU A 53 11.63 9.66 44.23
CA GLU A 53 12.76 10.55 43.89
C GLU A 53 13.54 10.07 42.65
N LEU A 54 13.64 8.75 42.45
CA LEU A 54 14.22 8.17 41.24
C LEU A 54 13.41 8.55 40.01
N GLU A 55 12.09 8.43 40.06
CA GLU A 55 11.20 8.75 38.95
C GLU A 55 11.21 10.25 38.64
N GLU A 56 11.27 11.13 39.65
CA GLU A 56 11.47 12.58 39.46
C GLU A 56 12.79 12.90 38.76
N ARG A 57 13.93 12.38 39.28
CA ARG A 57 15.26 12.58 38.68
C ARG A 57 15.32 12.05 37.25
N PHE A 58 14.75 10.87 37.01
CA PHE A 58 14.72 10.23 35.69
C PHE A 58 13.88 11.05 34.69
N ASN A 59 12.70 11.52 35.07
CA ASN A 59 11.88 12.40 34.23
C ASN A 59 12.57 13.74 33.92
N MET A 60 13.28 14.32 34.91
CA MET A 60 14.11 15.51 34.68
C MET A 60 15.21 15.22 33.64
N VAL A 61 15.92 14.10 33.74
CA VAL A 61 16.93 13.67 32.76
C VAL A 61 16.31 13.50 31.36
N LEU A 62 15.18 12.82 31.22
CA LEU A 62 14.49 12.66 29.93
C LEU A 62 14.05 13.99 29.33
N SER A 63 13.60 14.95 30.13
CA SER A 63 13.21 16.29 29.66
C SER A 63 14.37 17.04 29.00
N TYR A 64 15.60 16.79 29.45
CA TYR A 64 16.81 17.40 28.90
C TYR A 64 17.33 16.73 27.62
N MET A 65 16.79 15.59 27.21
CA MET A 65 17.28 14.79 26.07
C MET A 65 16.55 15.05 24.73
N ASN A 66 15.54 15.94 24.68
CA ASN A 66 14.79 16.30 23.45
C ASN A 66 14.28 15.07 22.66
N LEU A 67 13.68 14.10 23.36
CA LEU A 67 13.28 12.83 22.78
C LEU A 67 11.86 12.87 22.17
N PRO A 68 11.60 12.12 21.07
CA PRO A 68 10.25 11.88 20.57
C PRO A 68 9.35 11.23 21.63
N PRO A 69 8.04 11.53 21.68
CA PRO A 69 7.10 10.95 22.65
C PRO A 69 7.13 9.42 22.73
N ASP A 70 7.28 8.74 21.59
CA ASP A 70 7.34 7.26 21.56
C ASP A 70 8.62 6.70 22.19
N LYS A 71 9.76 7.38 22.01
CA LYS A 71 11.03 7.01 22.66
C LYS A 71 10.97 7.33 24.16
N LEU A 72 10.37 8.44 24.56
CA LEU A 72 10.13 8.78 25.97
C LEU A 72 9.21 7.74 26.66
N LYS A 73 8.12 7.34 26.00
CA LYS A 73 7.21 6.28 26.49
C LYS A 73 7.90 4.90 26.56
N LEU A 74 8.85 4.61 25.67
CA LEU A 74 9.65 3.37 25.76
C LEU A 74 10.59 3.39 26.96
N LEU A 75 11.26 4.53 27.21
CA LEU A 75 12.19 4.68 28.35
C LEU A 75 11.47 4.74 29.70
N SER A 76 10.25 5.29 29.78
CA SER A 76 9.48 5.31 31.04
C SER A 76 9.10 3.92 31.56
N GLN A 77 9.11 2.90 30.68
CA GLN A 77 8.86 1.49 31.01
C GLN A 77 10.10 0.74 31.51
N TYR A 78 11.24 1.41 31.67
CA TYR A 78 12.46 0.77 32.19
C TYR A 78 12.34 0.42 33.68
N ASP A 79 12.98 -0.67 34.07
CA ASP A 79 13.21 -1.04 35.45
C ASP A 79 14.09 -0.04 36.20
N ASN A 80 13.83 0.10 37.50
CA ASN A 80 14.44 1.11 38.38
C ASN A 80 15.98 1.05 38.39
N GLU A 81 16.56 -0.14 38.20
CA GLU A 81 18.01 -0.33 38.11
C GLU A 81 18.60 0.40 36.87
N LYS A 82 17.98 0.26 35.69
CA LYS A 82 18.37 1.00 34.47
C LYS A 82 18.02 2.48 34.53
N LYS A 83 16.90 2.85 35.17
CA LYS A 83 16.56 4.26 35.43
C LYS A 83 17.66 4.94 36.25
N TRP A 84 18.14 4.28 37.30
CA TRP A 84 19.21 4.80 38.15
C TRP A 84 20.59 4.81 37.47
N GLU A 85 20.88 3.82 36.61
CA GLU A 85 22.07 3.81 35.76
C GLU A 85 22.09 5.04 34.82
N LEU A 86 20.98 5.33 34.13
CA LEU A 86 20.89 6.49 33.23
C LEU A 86 21.02 7.83 33.97
N VAL A 87 20.44 7.97 35.17
CA VAL A 87 20.60 9.16 36.02
C VAL A 87 22.06 9.31 36.47
N CYS A 88 22.69 8.23 36.91
CA CYS A 88 24.11 8.22 37.30
C CYS A 88 25.03 8.63 36.14
N ASP A 89 24.78 8.16 34.93
CA ASP A 89 25.60 8.51 33.76
C ASP A 89 25.35 9.94 33.28
N GLN A 90 24.12 10.45 33.39
CA GLN A 90 23.84 11.86 33.11
C GLN A 90 24.47 12.81 34.15
N GLU A 91 24.51 12.44 35.43
CA GLU A 91 25.25 13.19 36.48
C GLU A 91 26.77 13.13 36.28
N ARG A 92 27.31 12.09 35.62
CA ARG A 92 28.73 11.97 35.25
C ARG A 92 29.10 12.78 34.00
N PHE A 93 28.14 13.02 33.11
CA PHE A 93 28.40 13.72 31.85
C PHE A 93 28.69 15.21 32.09
N GLN A 94 29.89 15.66 31.70
CA GLN A 94 30.29 17.07 31.78
C GLN A 94 30.47 17.67 30.38
N VAL A 95 29.81 18.80 30.15
CA VAL A 95 29.91 19.58 28.91
C VAL A 95 31.34 20.12 28.73
N LYS A 96 31.94 19.84 27.57
CA LYS A 96 33.34 20.20 27.23
C LYS A 96 33.62 21.71 27.24
N SER A 97 32.66 22.54 26.86
CA SER A 97 32.79 24.01 26.81
C SER A 97 31.40 24.68 26.72
N PRO A 98 31.20 25.87 27.32
CA PRO A 98 29.95 26.62 27.19
C PRO A 98 29.81 27.29 25.81
N PRO A 99 28.59 27.57 25.32
CA PRO A 99 28.31 28.18 24.01
C PRO A 99 29.18 29.42 23.68
N SER A 100 29.34 30.32 24.64
CA SER A 100 30.14 31.55 24.50
C SER A 100 31.59 31.31 24.06
N THR A 101 32.18 30.15 24.42
CA THR A 101 33.54 29.76 23.99
C THR A 101 33.63 29.51 22.50
N TYR A 102 32.56 28.99 21.88
CA TYR A 102 32.47 28.77 20.44
C TYR A 102 32.19 30.08 19.72
N LEU A 103 31.22 30.84 20.20
CA LEU A 103 30.79 32.11 19.59
C LEU A 103 31.91 33.14 19.54
N ASN A 104 32.71 33.28 20.60
CA ASN A 104 33.86 34.19 20.62
C ASN A 104 34.95 33.79 19.60
N LYS A 105 35.13 32.49 19.33
CA LYS A 105 36.05 32.01 18.29
C LYS A 105 35.49 32.23 16.89
N ILE A 106 34.19 31.98 16.69
CA ILE A 106 33.52 32.17 15.39
C ILE A 106 33.56 33.66 14.99
N ARG A 107 33.24 34.57 15.91
CA ARG A 107 33.35 36.03 15.73
C ARG A 107 34.77 36.47 15.31
N SER A 108 35.81 35.93 15.93
CA SER A 108 37.19 36.33 15.60
C SER A 108 37.64 35.90 14.19
N PHE A 109 36.98 34.94 13.55
CA PHE A 109 37.36 34.50 12.21
C PHE A 109 36.97 35.47 11.09
N TYR A 110 35.85 36.20 11.21
CA TYR A 110 35.40 37.17 10.20
C TYR A 110 35.67 38.64 10.57
N GLN A 111 35.83 38.96 11.86
CA GLN A 111 36.09 40.34 12.32
C GLN A 111 37.56 40.77 12.10
N ASP A 112 38.54 39.88 12.25
CA ASP A 112 39.97 40.19 12.03
C ASP A 112 40.34 40.16 10.52
N GLN A 113 39.92 41.15 9.73
CA GLN A 113 40.17 41.19 8.27
C GLN A 113 41.63 41.56 7.86
N GLY A 114 42.59 41.58 8.81
CA GLY A 114 43.99 41.94 8.56
C GLY A 114 44.95 40.76 8.34
N GLY A 115 44.92 40.07 7.19
CA GLY A 115 45.81 38.91 6.96
C GLY A 115 46.05 38.46 5.53
N VAL A 116 47.33 38.34 5.15
CA VAL A 116 47.81 37.77 3.88
C VAL A 116 47.25 36.35 3.65
N SER A 117 46.81 36.05 2.42
CA SER A 117 46.18 34.78 1.97
C SER A 117 46.72 33.47 2.59
N ARG A 118 48.04 33.32 2.83
CA ARG A 118 48.59 32.12 3.52
C ARG A 118 48.06 31.92 4.95
N ARG A 119 47.61 32.98 5.63
CA ARG A 119 46.91 32.90 6.93
C ARG A 119 45.44 32.49 6.76
N HIS A 120 44.77 32.92 5.69
CA HIS A 120 43.36 32.59 5.43
C HIS A 120 43.14 31.07 5.47
N LYS A 121 43.82 30.28 4.63
CA LYS A 121 43.59 28.81 4.58
C LYS A 121 43.76 28.11 5.95
N LYS A 122 44.71 28.59 6.78
CA LYS A 122 44.87 28.09 8.15
C LYS A 122 43.66 28.48 9.01
N ARG A 123 43.23 29.74 8.96
CA ARG A 123 42.04 30.22 9.67
C ARG A 123 40.78 29.44 9.27
N THR A 124 40.54 29.19 7.97
CA THR A 124 39.39 28.40 7.50
C THR A 124 39.40 26.99 8.10
N GLN A 125 40.57 26.35 8.16
CA GLN A 125 40.71 25.01 8.77
C GLN A 125 40.49 25.03 10.29
N GLU A 126 40.98 26.05 11.00
CA GLU A 126 40.71 26.24 12.44
C GLU A 126 39.22 26.54 12.68
N ALA A 127 38.57 27.32 11.82
CA ALA A 127 37.13 27.57 11.84
C ALA A 127 36.32 26.30 11.58
N THR A 128 36.69 25.50 10.56
CA THR A 128 36.09 24.19 10.29
C THR A 128 36.13 23.30 11.53
N GLN A 129 37.24 23.27 12.28
CA GLN A 129 37.33 22.44 13.49
C GLN A 129 36.48 23.00 14.64
N VAL A 130 36.46 24.32 14.86
CA VAL A 130 35.57 24.94 15.86
C VAL A 130 34.10 24.68 15.54
N LEU A 131 33.72 24.73 14.27
CA LEU A 131 32.37 24.40 13.78
C LEU A 131 32.06 22.91 13.93
N LYS A 132 33.02 22.00 13.71
CA LYS A 132 32.83 20.55 13.94
C LYS A 132 32.65 20.23 15.43
N ASP A 133 33.43 20.85 16.32
CA ASP A 133 33.22 20.73 17.77
C ASP A 133 31.90 21.39 18.23
N LEU A 134 31.39 22.42 17.52
CA LEU A 134 30.09 23.05 17.77
C LEU A 134 28.93 22.18 17.29
N GLU A 135 29.00 21.59 16.10
CA GLU A 135 27.99 20.68 15.54
C GLU A 135 27.71 19.52 16.50
N ILE A 136 28.78 18.89 17.00
CA ILE A 136 28.70 17.83 18.00
C ILE A 136 28.03 18.36 19.28
N SER A 137 28.43 19.54 19.77
CA SER A 137 27.87 20.14 20.99
C SER A 137 26.38 20.46 20.86
N LEU A 138 25.94 20.97 19.70
CA LEU A 138 24.52 21.25 19.42
C LEU A 138 23.68 19.97 19.32
N ARG A 139 24.27 18.87 18.83
CA ARG A 139 23.56 17.60 18.56
C ARG A 139 23.60 16.60 19.72
N THR A 140 24.61 16.64 20.60
CA THR A 140 24.81 15.60 21.63
C THR A 140 24.86 16.10 23.08
N ASN A 141 24.83 17.40 23.34
CA ASN A 141 24.65 17.90 24.71
C ASN A 141 23.15 17.92 25.09
N HIS A 142 22.87 18.11 26.37
CA HIS A 142 21.50 18.36 26.86
C HIS A 142 20.88 19.58 26.16
N ILE A 143 19.55 19.58 25.97
CA ILE A 143 18.82 20.62 25.22
C ILE A 143 18.98 22.02 25.81
N GLY A 144 19.21 22.12 27.13
CA GLY A 144 19.56 23.36 27.81
C GLY A 144 20.82 24.05 27.25
N TRP A 145 21.77 23.30 26.67
CA TRP A 145 22.95 23.86 26.00
C TRP A 145 22.57 24.56 24.69
N ALA A 146 21.67 23.97 23.90
CA ALA A 146 21.13 24.60 22.70
C ALA A 146 20.24 25.81 23.03
N GLN A 147 19.45 25.73 24.11
CA GLN A 147 18.70 26.87 24.66
C GLN A 147 19.64 28.01 25.08
N GLU A 148 20.76 27.71 25.76
CA GLU A 148 21.76 28.72 26.12
C GLU A 148 22.47 29.30 24.89
N PHE A 149 22.79 28.48 23.87
CA PHE A 149 23.37 28.96 22.60
C PHE A 149 22.43 29.93 21.87
N LEU A 150 21.13 29.65 21.86
CA LEU A 150 20.10 30.41 21.14
C LEU A 150 19.53 31.62 21.92
N ASN A 151 19.90 31.82 23.19
CA ASN A 151 19.29 32.88 24.00
C ASN A 151 19.69 34.31 23.57
N GLU A 152 18.94 35.31 24.04
CA GLU A 152 19.12 36.73 23.68
C GLU A 152 20.49 37.31 24.06
N HIS A 153 21.21 36.70 25.00
CA HIS A 153 22.54 37.10 25.43
C HIS A 153 23.63 36.60 24.46
N ASN A 154 23.57 35.32 24.12
CA ASN A 154 24.59 34.66 23.30
C ASN A 154 24.34 34.91 21.80
N LYS A 155 23.07 34.92 21.35
CA LYS A 155 22.65 35.13 19.95
C LYS A 155 23.38 34.22 18.97
N GLY A 156 23.46 32.93 19.31
CA GLY A 156 24.27 31.98 18.56
C GLY A 156 23.80 31.74 17.13
N LEU A 157 22.50 31.90 16.85
CA LEU A 157 21.96 31.84 15.50
C LEU A 157 22.49 33.00 14.64
N ASP A 158 22.34 34.25 15.09
CA ASP A 158 22.82 35.45 14.41
C ASP A 158 24.31 35.32 14.00
N VAL A 159 25.15 34.85 14.94
CA VAL A 159 26.61 34.66 14.72
C VAL A 159 26.92 33.55 13.72
N LEU A 160 26.13 32.47 13.72
CA LEU A 160 26.30 31.36 12.78
C LEU A 160 25.85 31.76 11.36
N VAL A 161 24.78 32.54 11.24
CA VAL A 161 24.28 33.09 9.97
C VAL A 161 25.24 34.17 9.44
N GLU A 162 25.80 35.03 10.30
CA GLU A 162 26.81 36.02 9.92
C GLU A 162 28.11 35.37 9.43
N TYR A 163 28.60 34.31 10.11
CA TYR A 163 29.74 33.52 9.62
C TYR A 163 29.42 32.85 8.27
N LEU A 164 28.23 32.26 8.14
CA LEU A 164 27.80 31.58 6.92
C LEU A 164 27.76 32.56 5.72
N SER A 165 27.16 33.74 5.90
CA SER A 165 27.10 34.81 4.90
C SER A 165 28.49 35.32 4.51
N HIS A 166 29.34 35.61 5.49
CA HIS A 166 30.74 35.98 5.26
C HIS A 166 31.47 34.90 4.44
N ALA A 167 31.35 33.62 4.84
CA ALA A 167 31.94 32.53 4.09
C ALA A 167 31.40 32.49 2.65
N GLN A 168 30.08 32.54 2.45
CA GLN A 168 29.47 32.51 1.11
C GLN A 168 29.98 33.64 0.19
N SER A 169 30.07 34.87 0.70
CA SER A 169 30.54 36.03 -0.07
C SER A 169 31.96 35.86 -0.65
N ASP A 170 32.85 35.21 0.09
CA ASP A 170 34.24 34.89 -0.31
C ASP A 170 34.32 33.90 -1.49
N VAL A 171 33.24 33.16 -1.80
CA VAL A 171 33.17 32.28 -2.99
C VAL A 171 32.69 33.01 -4.25
N SER A 172 31.86 34.05 -4.13
CA SER A 172 31.39 34.80 -5.31
C SER A 172 32.54 35.47 -6.06
N PHE A 173 33.58 35.91 -5.33
CA PHE A 173 34.82 36.47 -5.90
C PHE A 173 35.66 35.43 -6.69
N ASP A 174 35.58 34.14 -6.37
CA ASP A 174 36.28 33.05 -7.09
C ASP A 174 35.57 32.67 -8.39
N VAL A 175 34.25 32.89 -8.49
CA VAL A 175 33.45 32.57 -9.68
C VAL A 175 33.63 33.61 -10.80
N GLU A 176 33.41 34.90 -10.50
CA GLU A 176 33.55 35.96 -11.52
C GLU A 176 35.01 36.10 -12.03
N SER A 177 36.01 35.66 -11.25
CA SER A 177 37.42 35.71 -11.65
C SER A 177 37.84 34.63 -12.67
N VAL A 178 36.99 33.64 -12.98
CA VAL A 178 37.30 32.58 -13.95
C VAL A 178 36.63 32.83 -15.31
N GLU A 179 35.42 33.40 -15.32
CA GLU A 179 34.63 33.56 -16.55
C GLU A 179 35.22 34.63 -17.51
N ASN A 180 35.80 35.71 -16.96
CA ASN A 180 36.46 36.78 -17.73
C ASN A 180 37.80 36.36 -18.39
N GLY A 181 38.12 35.07 -18.47
CA GLY A 181 39.43 34.54 -18.86
C GLY A 181 39.68 34.37 -20.37
N VAL A 182 38.63 34.22 -21.20
CA VAL A 182 38.77 34.03 -22.66
C VAL A 182 37.63 34.72 -23.41
N SER A 183 37.93 35.78 -24.15
CA SER A 183 37.04 36.34 -25.17
C SER A 183 37.81 36.57 -26.46
N ASP A 184 37.33 35.96 -27.55
CA ASP A 184 37.96 36.02 -28.87
C ASP A 184 37.86 37.43 -29.46
N ARG A 185 38.93 37.86 -30.15
CA ARG A 185 38.93 39.08 -30.97
C ARG A 185 39.68 38.82 -32.28
N GLY A 186 38.92 38.38 -33.27
CA GLY A 186 39.38 38.18 -34.63
C GLY A 186 40.04 39.43 -35.25
N LYS A 187 41.01 39.18 -36.13
CA LYS A 187 41.63 40.21 -36.98
C LYS A 187 40.65 40.69 -38.05
N PRO A 188 40.86 41.91 -38.56
CA PRO A 188 41.14 42.03 -39.99
C PRO A 188 42.58 42.51 -40.24
N ALA A 189 43.04 42.40 -41.48
CA ALA A 189 44.37 42.82 -41.91
C ALA A 189 44.30 44.04 -42.84
N GLU A 190 45.39 44.82 -42.93
CA GLU A 190 46.19 45.00 -44.16
C GLU A 190 47.17 46.20 -44.06
N ARG A 191 48.41 46.02 -44.58
CA ARG A 191 49.34 47.07 -45.10
C ARG A 191 49.89 48.12 -44.07
N SER A 192 51.04 48.78 -44.27
CA SER A 192 52.28 48.48 -45.04
C SER A 192 53.43 49.42 -44.60
N MET A 193 54.69 49.09 -44.97
CA MET A 193 55.91 49.94 -45.06
C MET A 193 56.54 50.59 -43.79
N GLU A 194 57.83 50.28 -43.58
CA GLU A 194 59.03 51.19 -43.51
C GLU A 194 59.05 52.42 -42.56
N ASP A 195 60.17 52.89 -41.98
CA ASP A 195 61.57 52.42 -41.77
C ASP A 195 62.28 53.45 -40.81
N LEU A 196 63.59 53.28 -40.55
CA LEU A 196 64.58 54.28 -40.11
C LEU A 196 64.63 54.82 -38.65
N THR A 197 65.53 54.19 -37.89
CA THR A 197 66.62 54.82 -37.09
C THR A 197 66.36 55.94 -36.06
N LYS A 198 66.89 55.76 -34.85
CA LYS A 198 68.18 56.39 -34.47
C LYS A 198 68.86 55.80 -33.22
N ASN A 199 70.16 56.06 -33.12
CA ASN A 199 71.10 55.49 -32.15
C ASN A 199 71.28 56.32 -30.87
N SER A 200 71.98 55.68 -29.93
CA SER A 200 72.86 56.24 -28.88
C SER A 200 72.24 56.52 -27.50
N GLY A 201 72.82 56.03 -26.40
CA GLY A 201 73.92 55.05 -26.29
C GLY A 201 74.74 55.15 -25.00
N THR A 202 75.53 54.09 -24.74
CA THR A 202 76.65 54.01 -23.76
C THR A 202 76.33 54.25 -22.27
N SER A 203 77.01 53.63 -21.30
CA SER A 203 77.83 52.41 -21.26
C SER A 203 78.16 52.09 -19.79
N HIS A 204 78.49 50.83 -19.46
CA HIS A 204 79.60 50.41 -18.58
C HIS A 204 79.68 48.86 -18.59
N ALA A 205 80.83 48.29 -18.26
CA ALA A 205 81.09 46.85 -18.44
C ALA A 205 82.01 46.28 -17.35
N HIS A 206 81.82 44.99 -17.02
CA HIS A 206 82.82 43.90 -17.13
C HIS A 206 82.35 42.63 -16.39
N GLY A 207 82.79 41.45 -16.86
CA GLY A 207 82.54 40.16 -16.20
C GLY A 207 82.34 39.00 -17.18
N MET A 208 83.43 38.40 -17.69
CA MET A 208 83.39 37.27 -18.62
C MET A 208 83.91 35.98 -18.00
N THR A 209 83.13 34.90 -18.07
CA THR A 209 83.47 33.47 -18.30
C THR A 209 82.25 32.60 -17.89
N ARG A 210 81.96 31.42 -18.45
CA ARG A 210 82.68 30.57 -19.43
C ARG A 210 81.67 29.75 -20.26
N ALA A 211 82.04 29.43 -21.51
CA ALA A 211 81.53 28.30 -22.31
C ALA A 211 80.00 28.11 -22.48
N ALA A 212 79.40 28.81 -23.45
CA ALA A 212 78.13 28.39 -24.05
C ALA A 212 78.36 27.27 -25.11
N ARG A 213 77.60 26.18 -25.05
CA ARG A 213 77.43 25.19 -26.14
C ARG A 213 76.05 24.54 -26.11
N ALA A 214 75.58 24.14 -27.30
CA ALA A 214 74.41 23.28 -27.55
C ALA A 214 73.02 23.80 -27.15
N LEU A 215 72.47 24.72 -27.96
CA LEU A 215 71.05 24.61 -28.35
C LEU A 215 70.98 23.73 -29.61
N THR A 216 70.43 22.52 -29.50
CA THR A 216 70.00 21.73 -30.66
C THR A 216 68.77 20.91 -30.28
N VAL A 217 67.71 21.08 -31.07
CA VAL A 217 66.39 20.48 -30.85
C VAL A 217 66.44 18.96 -30.96
N ARG A 218 65.91 18.25 -29.96
CA ARG A 218 65.22 16.97 -30.15
C ARG A 218 63.97 16.92 -29.28
N ILE A 219 62.82 17.12 -29.91
CA ILE A 219 61.51 16.79 -29.35
C ILE A 219 61.31 15.29 -29.54
N THR A 220 61.08 14.56 -28.44
CA THR A 220 60.66 13.16 -28.49
C THR A 220 59.54 12.98 -27.45
N HIS A 221 58.37 12.48 -27.87
CA HIS A 221 57.26 12.20 -26.96
C HIS A 221 57.60 11.07 -25.99
N THR A 222 57.25 11.23 -24.71
CA THR A 222 56.51 10.21 -23.90
C THR A 222 56.20 10.75 -22.50
N LEU A 223 54.99 10.44 -22.00
CA LEU A 223 54.59 10.39 -20.58
C LEU A 223 54.94 11.63 -19.69
N GLY A 224 54.01 12.49 -19.27
CA GLY A 224 52.56 12.34 -19.19
C GLY A 224 52.11 11.72 -17.86
N SER A 225 51.15 12.36 -17.18
CA SER A 225 50.50 11.94 -15.92
C SER A 225 51.36 11.87 -14.65
N LYS A 226 51.63 13.04 -14.02
CA LYS A 226 51.90 13.10 -12.56
C LYS A 226 51.60 14.44 -11.84
N MET A 227 50.97 15.42 -12.50
CA MET A 227 50.71 16.76 -11.91
C MET A 227 49.23 17.10 -11.65
N HIS A 228 48.25 16.31 -12.13
CA HIS A 228 46.83 16.65 -11.94
C HIS A 228 46.20 16.15 -10.61
N LYS A 229 46.84 15.23 -9.88
CA LYS A 229 46.35 14.70 -8.59
C LYS A 229 46.72 15.54 -7.35
N LYS A 230 47.09 16.82 -7.52
CA LYS A 230 47.37 17.73 -6.38
C LYS A 230 46.72 19.12 -6.44
N SER A 231 46.06 19.48 -7.55
CA SER A 231 45.25 20.70 -7.65
C SER A 231 43.78 20.47 -7.26
N GLN A 232 43.28 19.24 -7.34
CA GLN A 232 41.92 18.84 -6.89
C GLN A 232 41.76 18.79 -5.35
N ALA A 233 42.64 19.50 -4.64
CA ALA A 233 42.57 19.81 -3.20
C ALA A 233 42.66 21.34 -2.96
N PHE A 234 42.28 22.14 -3.97
CA PHE A 234 41.65 23.44 -3.72
C PHE A 234 40.50 23.20 -2.75
N GLY A 235 40.44 23.97 -1.66
CA GLY A 235 39.77 23.52 -0.44
C GLY A 235 38.28 23.26 -0.64
N GLN A 236 37.82 22.02 -0.39
CA GLN A 236 36.42 21.80 -0.10
C GLN A 236 36.07 22.62 1.14
N ARG A 237 35.01 23.43 1.04
CA ARG A 237 34.57 24.32 2.12
C ARG A 237 33.71 23.56 3.11
N ASP A 238 34.37 22.68 3.84
CA ASP A 238 33.85 21.91 4.96
C ASP A 238 33.18 22.82 6.00
N ASP A 239 33.66 24.05 6.18
CA ASP A 239 33.08 25.02 7.12
C ASP A 239 31.66 25.42 6.73
N VAL A 240 31.38 25.69 5.44
CA VAL A 240 30.01 25.93 4.96
C VAL A 240 29.14 24.69 5.18
N HIS A 241 29.63 23.50 4.82
CA HIS A 241 28.88 22.25 5.03
C HIS A 241 28.53 22.01 6.51
N VAL A 242 29.48 22.26 7.41
CA VAL A 242 29.29 22.07 8.86
C VAL A 242 28.44 23.18 9.48
N CYS A 243 28.43 24.41 8.94
CA CYS A 243 27.43 25.41 9.33
C CYS A 243 26.01 24.93 9.04
N ILE A 244 25.77 24.32 7.87
CA ILE A 244 24.46 23.70 7.56
C ILE A 244 24.17 22.50 8.48
N MET A 245 25.17 21.71 8.89
CA MET A 245 24.97 20.67 9.93
C MET A 245 24.63 21.26 11.32
N CYS A 246 25.22 22.40 11.70
CA CYS A 246 24.85 23.12 12.92
C CYS A 246 23.40 23.62 12.86
N LEU A 247 22.97 24.16 11.71
CA LEU A 247 21.58 24.56 11.48
C LEU A 247 20.62 23.36 11.51
N ARG A 248 20.99 22.20 10.94
CA ARG A 248 20.25 20.93 11.07
C ARG A 248 20.06 20.53 12.54
N ALA A 249 21.10 20.65 13.36
CA ALA A 249 21.02 20.35 14.79
C ALA A 249 20.10 21.34 15.54
N ILE A 250 20.16 22.63 15.22
CA ILE A 250 19.25 23.67 15.77
C ILE A 250 17.80 23.42 15.34
N MET A 251 17.56 22.99 14.10
CA MET A 251 16.24 22.68 13.55
C MET A 251 15.62 21.39 14.13
N ASN A 252 16.40 20.50 14.73
CA ASN A 252 15.88 19.34 15.48
C ASN A 252 15.31 19.72 16.86
N TYR A 253 15.46 20.98 17.30
CA TYR A 253 14.86 21.52 18.50
C TYR A 253 13.69 22.44 18.13
N GLN A 254 12.48 22.17 18.62
CA GLN A 254 11.25 22.87 18.20
C GLN A 254 11.33 24.41 18.32
N SER A 255 11.96 24.95 19.36
CA SER A 255 12.14 26.42 19.50
C SER A 255 13.29 26.95 18.64
N GLY A 256 14.32 26.13 18.36
CA GLY A 256 15.38 26.47 17.41
C GLY A 256 14.88 26.51 15.97
N PHE A 257 14.05 25.54 15.58
CA PHE A 257 13.34 25.53 14.30
C PHE A 257 12.47 26.78 14.12
N ASN A 258 11.68 27.15 15.13
CA ASN A 258 10.87 28.38 15.09
C ASN A 258 11.76 29.62 14.94
N GLN A 259 12.88 29.71 15.66
CA GLN A 259 13.83 30.82 15.54
C GLN A 259 14.44 30.91 14.13
N VAL A 260 14.83 29.78 13.52
CA VAL A 260 15.33 29.70 12.14
C VAL A 260 14.31 30.23 11.13
N MET A 261 13.02 29.90 11.28
CA MET A 261 11.96 30.45 10.41
C MET A 261 11.73 31.94 10.62
N THR A 262 11.82 32.45 11.86
CA THR A 262 11.59 33.87 12.16
C THR A 262 12.81 34.77 11.92
N HIS A 263 14.01 34.21 11.78
CA HIS A 263 15.24 34.98 11.58
C HIS A 263 15.33 35.44 10.10
N PRO A 264 15.33 36.75 9.81
CA PRO A 264 15.01 37.30 8.48
C PRO A 264 15.94 36.84 7.35
N CYS A 265 17.21 36.53 7.66
CA CYS A 265 18.18 36.08 6.66
C CYS A 265 18.47 34.56 6.71
N CYS A 266 17.93 33.81 7.68
CA CYS A 266 18.48 32.46 7.95
C CYS A 266 18.14 31.47 6.82
N VAL A 267 16.90 31.47 6.35
CA VAL A 267 16.49 30.58 5.25
C VAL A 267 17.15 31.02 3.93
N ASN A 268 17.28 32.33 3.69
CA ASN A 268 17.97 32.87 2.51
C ASN A 268 19.43 32.41 2.43
N GLU A 269 20.17 32.44 3.54
CA GLU A 269 21.56 31.96 3.62
C GLU A 269 21.67 30.42 3.48
N ILE A 270 20.66 29.67 3.94
CA ILE A 270 20.56 28.22 3.65
C ILE A 270 20.36 28.00 2.14
N THR A 271 19.44 28.73 1.49
CA THR A 271 19.20 28.63 0.04
C THR A 271 20.43 29.02 -0.78
N LEU A 272 21.13 30.09 -0.42
CA LEU A 272 22.38 30.51 -1.09
C LEU A 272 23.48 29.44 -1.03
N SER A 273 23.48 28.59 0.02
CA SER A 273 24.42 27.47 0.15
C SER A 273 24.23 26.37 -0.91
N LEU A 274 23.13 26.39 -1.68
CA LEU A 274 22.92 25.53 -2.85
C LEU A 274 23.99 25.73 -3.94
N ASN A 275 24.61 26.92 -4.03
CA ASN A 275 25.76 27.20 -4.91
C ASN A 275 27.03 26.39 -4.53
N SER A 276 27.00 25.53 -3.50
CA SER A 276 28.14 24.72 -3.08
C SER A 276 28.55 23.68 -4.12
N LYS A 277 29.85 23.64 -4.45
CA LYS A 277 30.48 22.64 -5.33
C LYS A 277 30.48 21.20 -4.74
N ASN A 278 29.91 20.97 -3.55
CA ASN A 278 29.80 19.65 -2.91
C ASN A 278 28.34 19.15 -2.96
N PRO A 279 28.02 18.06 -3.67
CA PRO A 279 26.64 17.56 -3.77
C PRO A 279 26.04 17.15 -2.42
N ARG A 280 26.86 16.67 -1.46
CA ARG A 280 26.38 16.40 -0.08
C ARG A 280 25.89 17.67 0.62
N THR A 281 26.50 18.82 0.34
CA THR A 281 26.02 20.10 0.87
C THR A 281 24.71 20.49 0.21
N LYS A 282 24.59 20.35 -1.12
CA LYS A 282 23.33 20.61 -1.84
C LYS A 282 22.18 19.73 -1.33
N ALA A 283 22.42 18.43 -1.19
CA ALA A 283 21.44 17.47 -0.68
C ALA A 283 20.92 17.87 0.72
N LEU A 284 21.82 18.15 1.66
CA LEU A 284 21.45 18.57 3.01
C LEU A 284 20.74 19.95 3.03
N VAL A 285 21.13 20.89 2.16
CA VAL A 285 20.40 22.17 2.00
C VAL A 285 18.95 21.89 1.57
N LEU A 286 18.75 21.01 0.58
CA LEU A 286 17.42 20.65 0.08
C LEU A 286 16.59 19.87 1.12
N GLU A 287 17.19 18.98 1.92
CA GLU A 287 16.54 18.36 3.09
C GLU A 287 15.96 19.42 4.06
N LEU A 288 16.76 20.45 4.40
CA LEU A 288 16.33 21.50 5.33
C LEU A 288 15.25 22.40 4.72
N LEU A 289 15.41 22.79 3.45
CA LEU A 289 14.43 23.62 2.75
C LEU A 289 13.10 22.87 2.56
N ALA A 290 13.13 21.57 2.27
CA ALA A 290 11.94 20.72 2.22
C ALA A 290 11.23 20.63 3.59
N ALA A 291 11.99 20.49 4.68
CA ALA A 291 11.43 20.45 6.04
C ALA A 291 10.76 21.78 6.45
N VAL A 292 11.30 22.92 6.02
CA VAL A 292 10.65 24.24 6.22
C VAL A 292 9.45 24.40 5.28
N CYS A 293 9.52 23.94 4.03
CA CYS A 293 8.42 24.06 3.07
C CYS A 293 7.13 23.36 3.54
N LEU A 294 7.25 22.23 4.25
CA LEU A 294 6.13 21.41 4.73
C LEU A 294 5.37 21.98 5.95
N VAL A 295 5.89 23.00 6.65
CA VAL A 295 5.21 23.56 7.83
C VAL A 295 4.32 24.76 7.49
N ARG A 296 3.32 25.02 8.35
CA ARG A 296 2.32 26.09 8.14
C ARG A 296 3.00 27.46 8.06
N GLY A 297 2.85 28.14 6.92
CA GLY A 297 3.51 29.42 6.59
C GLY A 297 4.96 29.30 6.10
N GLY A 298 5.53 28.10 6.06
CA GLY A 298 6.91 27.87 5.60
C GLY A 298 7.08 27.87 4.08
N HIS A 299 6.02 27.57 3.32
CA HIS A 299 6.04 27.61 1.85
C HIS A 299 6.35 29.02 1.32
N ASP A 300 5.68 30.04 1.85
CA ASP A 300 5.90 31.45 1.48
C ASP A 300 7.33 31.92 1.79
N ILE A 301 7.92 31.43 2.91
CA ILE A 301 9.31 31.72 3.29
C ILE A 301 10.27 31.08 2.28
N ILE A 302 10.01 29.85 1.85
CA ILE A 302 10.83 29.15 0.85
C ILE A 302 10.77 29.84 -0.51
N LEU A 303 9.58 30.24 -0.97
CA LEU A 303 9.46 31.01 -2.21
C LEU A 303 10.20 32.36 -2.10
N SER A 304 10.00 33.10 -1.02
CA SER A 304 10.70 34.38 -0.77
C SER A 304 12.23 34.22 -0.74
N ALA A 305 12.72 33.09 -0.20
CA ALA A 305 14.14 32.75 -0.18
C ALA A 305 14.68 32.37 -1.57
N PHE A 306 13.87 31.75 -2.44
CA PHE A 306 14.24 31.47 -3.84
C PHE A 306 14.12 32.69 -4.76
N ASP A 307 13.19 33.62 -4.49
CA ASP A 307 13.15 34.92 -5.17
C ASP A 307 14.35 35.80 -4.75
N SER A 308 14.73 35.76 -3.47
CA SER A 308 15.99 36.37 -2.99
C SER A 308 17.24 35.70 -3.60
N PHE A 309 17.23 34.37 -3.72
CA PHE A 309 18.30 33.61 -4.37
C PHE A 309 18.43 34.01 -5.84
N LYS A 310 17.32 34.12 -6.58
CA LYS A 310 17.28 34.57 -7.98
C LYS A 310 18.01 35.89 -8.18
N GLU A 311 17.72 36.90 -7.35
CA GLU A 311 18.37 38.21 -7.44
C GLU A 311 19.88 38.13 -7.18
N VAL A 312 20.30 37.47 -6.09
CA VAL A 312 21.72 37.36 -5.72
C VAL A 312 22.51 36.46 -6.69
N SER A 313 21.89 35.40 -7.19
CA SER A 313 22.46 34.48 -8.19
C SER A 313 22.44 35.00 -9.61
N LYS A 314 21.75 36.12 -9.88
CA LYS A 314 21.52 36.71 -11.22
C LYS A 314 20.76 35.77 -12.18
N GLU A 315 19.80 34.99 -11.66
CA GLU A 315 18.94 34.10 -12.48
C GLU A 315 17.85 34.88 -13.23
N LYS A 316 17.41 34.38 -14.40
CA LYS A 316 16.28 34.95 -15.15
C LYS A 316 14.96 34.47 -14.57
N ASN A 317 14.90 33.19 -14.25
CA ASN A 317 13.78 32.50 -13.60
C ASN A 317 14.22 32.01 -12.21
N ARG A 318 13.29 31.93 -11.25
CA ARG A 318 13.60 31.26 -9.98
C ARG A 318 13.79 29.77 -10.24
N PHE A 319 14.62 29.11 -9.43
CA PHE A 319 15.02 27.70 -9.57
C PHE A 319 15.89 27.36 -10.80
N GLU A 320 16.37 28.34 -11.59
CA GLU A 320 17.16 28.10 -12.82
C GLU A 320 18.44 27.30 -12.54
N LYS A 321 19.23 27.67 -11.51
CA LYS A 321 20.41 26.92 -11.06
C LYS A 321 20.07 25.64 -10.31
N LEU A 322 18.92 25.54 -9.65
CA LEU A 322 18.48 24.28 -9.03
C LEU A 322 18.32 23.21 -10.12
N MET A 323 17.67 23.57 -11.24
CA MET A 323 17.57 22.71 -12.41
C MET A 323 18.92 22.49 -13.10
N GLU A 324 19.76 23.52 -13.25
CA GLU A 324 21.15 23.34 -13.74
C GLU A 324 21.91 22.29 -12.94
N TYR A 325 21.88 22.36 -11.61
CA TYR A 325 22.58 21.41 -10.74
C TYR A 325 21.96 20.03 -10.77
N PHE A 326 20.63 19.92 -10.78
CA PHE A 326 19.94 18.64 -10.85
C PHE A 326 20.21 17.90 -12.16
N THR A 327 20.27 18.62 -13.29
CA THR A 327 20.58 18.04 -14.61
C THR A 327 22.07 17.73 -14.83
N ASN A 328 22.99 18.51 -14.23
CA ASN A 328 24.44 18.38 -14.48
C ASN A 328 25.23 17.53 -13.46
N ASP A 329 24.65 17.13 -12.32
CA ASP A 329 25.33 16.38 -11.24
C ASP A 329 24.68 14.99 -11.02
N ASP A 330 24.57 14.22 -12.11
CA ASP A 330 24.10 12.83 -12.15
C ASP A 330 24.95 11.87 -11.28
N SER A 331 26.15 12.30 -10.91
CA SER A 331 27.12 11.56 -10.11
C SER A 331 26.67 11.21 -8.70
N ASN A 332 25.64 11.90 -8.16
CA ASN A 332 25.26 11.79 -6.76
C ASN A 332 23.75 11.54 -6.56
N ILE A 333 23.39 10.25 -6.53
CA ILE A 333 22.01 9.77 -6.31
C ILE A 333 21.34 10.40 -5.08
N ASP A 334 22.02 10.54 -3.94
CA ASP A 334 21.40 11.13 -2.75
C ASP A 334 21.02 12.62 -2.96
N PHE A 335 21.83 13.39 -3.70
CA PHE A 335 21.48 14.76 -4.14
C PHE A 335 20.35 14.77 -5.18
N MET A 336 20.31 13.83 -6.12
CA MET A 336 19.20 13.71 -7.08
C MET A 336 17.87 13.40 -6.37
N VAL A 337 17.89 12.48 -5.39
CA VAL A 337 16.74 12.14 -4.54
C VAL A 337 16.28 13.36 -3.75
N ALA A 338 17.19 14.09 -3.10
CA ALA A 338 16.86 15.31 -2.34
C ALA A 338 16.30 16.43 -3.24
N SER A 339 16.82 16.56 -4.47
CA SER A 339 16.32 17.54 -5.47
C SER A 339 14.91 17.20 -5.92
N MET A 340 14.66 15.95 -6.32
CA MET A 340 13.34 15.50 -6.74
C MET A 340 12.33 15.59 -5.59
N GLN A 341 12.72 15.21 -4.37
CA GLN A 341 11.88 15.32 -3.17
C GLN A 341 11.54 16.78 -2.83
N PHE A 342 12.51 17.71 -2.94
CA PHE A 342 12.24 19.14 -2.74
C PHE A 342 11.27 19.69 -3.79
N ILE A 343 11.46 19.34 -5.07
CA ILE A 343 10.57 19.74 -6.17
C ILE A 343 9.13 19.20 -5.93
N ASN A 344 8.98 17.93 -5.57
CA ASN A 344 7.70 17.32 -5.21
C ASN A 344 6.98 18.11 -4.12
N ILE A 345 7.72 18.51 -3.08
CA ILE A 345 7.18 19.26 -1.95
C ILE A 345 6.79 20.69 -2.35
N VAL A 346 7.69 21.45 -2.99
CA VAL A 346 7.40 22.86 -3.31
C VAL A 346 6.28 23.02 -4.34
N VAL A 347 6.13 22.09 -5.28
CA VAL A 347 5.04 22.12 -6.27
C VAL A 347 3.72 21.59 -5.70
N HIS A 348 3.71 20.42 -5.04
CA HIS A 348 2.45 19.70 -4.76
C HIS A 348 1.87 19.90 -3.35
N SER A 349 2.62 20.49 -2.40
CA SER A 349 2.12 20.73 -1.04
C SER A 349 1.16 21.93 -0.89
N VAL A 350 1.01 22.76 -1.94
CA VAL A 350 0.18 23.96 -1.88
C VAL A 350 -1.33 23.64 -1.92
N GLU A 351 -2.10 24.33 -1.08
CA GLU A 351 -3.55 24.12 -0.97
C GLU A 351 -4.35 24.71 -2.15
N ASN A 352 -3.77 25.66 -2.89
CA ASN A 352 -4.40 26.30 -4.05
C ASN A 352 -3.99 25.60 -5.36
N MET A 353 -4.93 24.90 -6.01
CA MET A 353 -4.67 24.13 -7.22
C MET A 353 -4.24 24.98 -8.42
N ASN A 354 -4.71 26.23 -8.55
CA ASN A 354 -4.24 27.13 -9.62
C ASN A 354 -2.77 27.52 -9.39
N PHE A 355 -2.35 27.65 -8.13
CA PHE A 355 -0.96 27.91 -7.77
C PHE A 355 -0.07 26.67 -7.95
N ARG A 356 -0.59 25.46 -7.67
CA ARG A 356 0.06 24.18 -8.00
C ARG A 356 0.35 24.06 -9.50
N VAL A 357 -0.64 24.33 -10.36
CA VAL A 357 -0.45 24.32 -11.82
C VAL A 357 0.56 25.38 -12.28
N HIS A 358 0.56 26.57 -11.69
CA HIS A 358 1.55 27.62 -11.98
C HIS A 358 2.98 27.19 -11.61
N LEU A 359 3.19 26.65 -10.41
CA LEU A 359 4.51 26.16 -9.95
C LEU A 359 4.98 24.96 -10.78
N GLN A 360 4.09 24.04 -11.12
CA GLN A 360 4.37 22.92 -12.02
C GLN A 360 4.84 23.43 -13.39
N TYR A 361 4.13 24.41 -13.97
CA TYR A 361 4.49 24.99 -15.26
C TYR A 361 5.85 25.72 -15.25
N GLU A 362 6.28 26.32 -14.13
CA GLU A 362 7.62 26.89 -14.03
C GLU A 362 8.71 25.81 -14.18
N PHE A 363 8.56 24.66 -13.52
CA PHE A 363 9.49 23.55 -13.67
C PHE A 363 9.41 22.90 -15.07
N THR A 364 8.22 22.79 -15.67
CA THR A 364 8.04 22.44 -17.10
C THR A 364 8.80 23.40 -18.01
N HIS A 365 8.74 24.71 -17.74
CA HIS A 365 9.42 25.75 -18.53
C HIS A 365 10.95 25.71 -18.37
N LEU A 366 11.45 25.36 -17.19
CA LEU A 366 12.86 25.04 -16.95
C LEU A 366 13.29 23.68 -17.54
N GLY A 367 12.37 22.91 -18.10
CA GLY A 367 12.64 21.65 -18.81
C GLY A 367 12.62 20.39 -17.95
N LEU A 368 12.11 20.44 -16.72
CA LEU A 368 12.06 19.30 -15.78
C LEU A 368 11.49 18.06 -16.45
N ASP A 369 10.29 18.15 -17.05
CA ASP A 369 9.57 16.98 -17.58
C ASP A 369 10.37 16.23 -18.66
N LYS A 370 11.14 16.96 -19.47
CA LYS A 370 12.04 16.38 -20.49
C LYS A 370 13.23 15.67 -19.87
N TYR A 371 13.74 16.19 -18.75
CA TYR A 371 14.81 15.56 -17.99
C TYR A 371 14.30 14.33 -17.23
N LEU A 372 13.09 14.38 -16.65
CA LEU A 372 12.46 13.23 -16.00
C LEU A 372 12.20 12.09 -16.98
N GLU A 373 11.81 12.37 -18.22
CA GLU A 373 11.70 11.35 -19.28
C GLU A 373 13.02 10.58 -19.44
N SER A 374 14.17 11.28 -19.44
CA SER A 374 15.49 10.64 -19.50
C SER A 374 15.94 9.94 -18.21
N LEU A 375 15.30 10.21 -17.08
CA LEU A 375 15.57 9.56 -15.80
C LEU A 375 14.65 8.38 -15.47
N LYS A 376 13.60 8.11 -16.27
CA LYS A 376 12.69 6.95 -16.04
C LYS A 376 13.40 5.61 -16.03
N GLU A 377 14.51 5.49 -16.78
CA GLU A 377 15.34 4.28 -16.87
C GLU A 377 16.46 4.22 -15.80
N THR A 378 16.37 5.02 -14.73
CA THR A 378 17.37 4.99 -13.64
C THR A 378 17.38 3.66 -12.89
N GLU A 379 18.57 3.11 -12.64
CA GLU A 379 18.75 1.91 -11.80
C GLU A 379 18.46 2.15 -10.30
N SER A 380 18.23 3.40 -9.87
CA SER A 380 18.04 3.73 -8.47
C SER A 380 16.57 3.74 -8.04
N GLU A 381 16.16 2.68 -7.33
CA GLU A 381 14.83 2.55 -6.69
C GLU A 381 14.43 3.81 -5.90
N LYS A 382 15.36 4.37 -5.10
CA LYS A 382 15.12 5.60 -4.31
C LYS A 382 14.71 6.79 -5.18
N LEU A 383 15.40 6.98 -6.30
CA LEU A 383 15.15 8.09 -7.22
C LEU A 383 13.88 7.84 -8.03
N GLN A 384 13.69 6.61 -8.52
CA GLN A 384 12.50 6.18 -9.25
C GLN A 384 11.22 6.40 -8.42
N VAL A 385 11.23 6.12 -7.11
CA VAL A 385 10.11 6.43 -6.20
C VAL A 385 9.81 7.94 -6.12
N GLN A 386 10.83 8.81 -6.10
CA GLN A 386 10.60 10.26 -6.09
C GLN A 386 10.11 10.78 -7.45
N ILE A 387 10.60 10.22 -8.56
CA ILE A 387 10.15 10.57 -9.91
C ILE A 387 8.69 10.14 -10.12
N GLN A 388 8.33 8.90 -9.73
CA GLN A 388 6.96 8.42 -9.84
C GLN A 388 6.01 9.25 -8.97
N ALA A 389 6.41 9.61 -7.74
CA ALA A 389 5.63 10.48 -6.87
C ALA A 389 5.40 11.90 -7.43
N TYR A 390 6.27 12.40 -8.33
CA TYR A 390 6.00 13.61 -9.12
C TYR A 390 4.96 13.33 -10.20
N LEU A 391 5.20 12.32 -11.04
CA LEU A 391 4.38 12.00 -12.21
C LEU A 391 2.93 11.65 -11.83
N ASP A 392 2.72 10.93 -10.73
CA ASP A 392 1.40 10.62 -10.15
C ASP A 392 0.65 11.88 -9.64
N ASN A 393 1.35 13.02 -9.50
CA ASN A 393 0.84 14.29 -8.99
C ASN A 393 0.82 15.42 -10.04
N VAL A 394 1.28 15.18 -11.28
CA VAL A 394 1.20 16.14 -12.38
C VAL A 394 -0.26 16.39 -12.75
N LEU A 395 -0.66 17.66 -12.79
CA LEU A 395 -1.98 18.08 -13.22
C LEU A 395 -1.96 18.43 -14.71
N ASP A 396 -2.62 17.62 -15.53
CA ASP A 396 -2.94 17.95 -16.93
C ASP A 396 -4.32 18.63 -17.00
N VAL A 397 -4.31 19.94 -17.17
CA VAL A 397 -5.55 20.74 -17.29
C VAL A 397 -6.28 20.48 -18.62
N GLY A 398 -5.59 20.05 -19.66
CA GLY A 398 -6.20 19.68 -20.95
C GLY A 398 -7.01 18.39 -20.80
N ALA A 399 -6.39 17.34 -20.28
CA ALA A 399 -7.07 16.07 -20.01
C ALA A 399 -8.24 16.24 -19.03
N LEU A 400 -8.08 17.04 -17.97
CA LEU A 400 -9.16 17.33 -17.02
C LEU A 400 -10.33 18.13 -17.61
N LEU A 401 -10.11 18.89 -18.69
CA LEU A 401 -11.18 19.56 -19.44
C LEU A 401 -11.87 18.59 -20.40
N GLU A 402 -11.12 17.75 -21.12
CA GLU A 402 -11.69 16.71 -21.99
C GLU A 402 -12.54 15.71 -21.18
N ASP A 403 -12.07 15.27 -20.00
CA ASP A 403 -12.82 14.45 -19.04
C ASP A 403 -14.07 15.17 -18.45
N ALA A 404 -14.10 16.50 -18.47
CA ALA A 404 -15.25 17.28 -18.00
C ALA A 404 -16.30 17.46 -19.10
N GLU A 405 -15.86 17.68 -20.36
CA GLU A 405 -16.73 17.76 -21.53
C GLU A 405 -17.35 16.38 -21.85
N ASN A 406 -16.54 15.33 -21.90
CA ASN A 406 -16.99 13.95 -22.18
C ASN A 406 -17.97 13.42 -21.11
N ARG A 407 -17.87 13.91 -19.87
CA ARG A 407 -18.81 13.56 -18.78
C ARG A 407 -20.24 14.00 -19.06
N GLY A 408 -20.45 15.05 -19.87
CA GLY A 408 -21.78 15.50 -20.26
C GLY A 408 -22.58 14.40 -20.98
N GLY A 409 -22.04 13.86 -22.08
CA GLY A 409 -22.70 12.79 -22.84
C GLY A 409 -22.84 11.47 -22.06
N VAL A 410 -21.93 11.19 -21.11
CA VAL A 410 -22.08 10.04 -20.19
C VAL A 410 -23.25 10.26 -19.23
N MET A 411 -23.47 11.49 -18.75
CA MET A 411 -24.61 11.83 -17.90
C MET A 411 -25.93 11.72 -18.67
N GLU A 412 -25.99 12.24 -19.90
CA GLU A 412 -27.16 12.13 -20.79
C GLU A 412 -27.56 10.66 -21.01
N HIS A 413 -26.59 9.77 -21.29
CA HIS A 413 -26.84 8.34 -21.43
C HIS A 413 -27.25 7.64 -20.11
N VAL A 414 -26.84 8.16 -18.94
CA VAL A 414 -27.33 7.67 -17.64
C VAL A 414 -28.80 8.09 -17.42
N ASP A 415 -29.16 9.32 -17.78
CA ASP A 415 -30.54 9.80 -17.71
C ASP A 415 -31.46 9.05 -18.70
N GLU A 416 -31.00 8.80 -19.94
CA GLU A 416 -31.72 7.95 -20.92
C GLU A 416 -31.97 6.53 -20.39
N LEU A 417 -30.95 5.91 -19.77
CA LEU A 417 -31.09 4.60 -19.13
C LEU A 417 -32.06 4.63 -17.94
N GLN A 418 -32.09 5.72 -17.17
CA GLN A 418 -32.98 5.87 -16.03
C GLN A 418 -34.44 6.08 -16.46
N ASP A 419 -34.69 6.83 -17.54
CA ASP A 419 -36.00 6.96 -18.17
C ASP A 419 -36.46 5.64 -18.81
N HIS A 420 -35.57 4.90 -19.49
CA HIS A 420 -35.86 3.57 -20.00
C HIS A 420 -36.21 2.57 -18.88
N ASN A 421 -35.47 2.58 -17.78
CA ASN A 421 -35.75 1.73 -16.61
C ASN A 421 -37.09 2.11 -15.94
N SER A 422 -37.38 3.41 -15.84
CA SER A 422 -38.67 3.92 -15.35
C SER A 422 -39.85 3.50 -16.24
N GLN A 423 -39.69 3.58 -17.56
CA GLN A 423 -40.71 3.14 -18.53
C GLN A 423 -40.92 1.62 -18.50
N LEU A 424 -39.85 0.84 -18.36
CA LEU A 424 -39.93 -0.62 -18.21
C LEU A 424 -40.61 -1.01 -16.90
N SER A 425 -40.27 -0.34 -15.79
CA SER A 425 -40.91 -0.55 -14.49
C SER A 425 -42.41 -0.24 -14.53
N ALA A 426 -42.81 0.89 -15.14
CA ALA A 426 -44.21 1.24 -15.33
C ALA A 426 -44.97 0.22 -16.21
N ARG A 427 -44.33 -0.30 -17.27
CA ARG A 427 -44.92 -1.37 -18.11
C ARG A 427 -45.04 -2.70 -17.38
N LEU A 428 -44.07 -3.06 -16.55
CA LEU A 428 -44.15 -4.28 -15.72
C LEU A 428 -45.31 -4.17 -14.73
N GLN A 429 -45.43 -3.04 -14.01
CA GLN A 429 -46.52 -2.81 -13.08
C GLN A 429 -47.90 -2.79 -13.78
N GLU A 430 -48.00 -2.24 -14.98
CA GLU A 430 -49.23 -2.29 -15.78
C GLU A 430 -49.59 -3.73 -16.22
N ILE A 431 -48.60 -4.55 -16.59
CA ILE A 431 -48.82 -5.96 -16.93
C ILE A 431 -49.20 -6.77 -15.68
N GLU A 432 -48.61 -6.47 -14.51
CA GLU A 432 -48.98 -7.08 -13.23
C GLU A 432 -50.41 -6.73 -12.82
N ASN A 433 -50.83 -5.46 -13.00
CA ASN A 433 -52.22 -5.03 -12.80
C ASN A 433 -53.18 -5.80 -13.72
N GLN A 434 -52.92 -5.81 -15.03
CA GLN A 434 -53.77 -6.52 -16.02
C GLN A 434 -53.84 -8.03 -15.76
N ALA A 435 -52.74 -8.64 -15.31
CA ALA A 435 -52.73 -10.04 -14.90
C ALA A 435 -53.56 -10.27 -13.63
N SER A 436 -53.46 -9.38 -12.64
CA SER A 436 -54.25 -9.43 -11.40
C SER A 436 -55.76 -9.27 -11.66
N GLU A 437 -56.14 -8.32 -12.50
CA GLU A 437 -57.53 -8.15 -12.95
C GLU A 437 -58.05 -9.41 -13.66
N LYS A 438 -57.26 -9.99 -14.57
CA LYS A 438 -57.67 -11.20 -15.30
C LYS A 438 -57.77 -12.43 -14.40
N ILE A 439 -56.91 -12.56 -13.38
CA ILE A 439 -57.03 -13.59 -12.34
C ILE A 439 -58.35 -13.40 -11.59
N SER A 440 -58.65 -12.18 -11.11
CA SER A 440 -59.88 -11.91 -10.36
C SER A 440 -61.16 -12.14 -11.18
N GLU A 441 -61.14 -11.82 -12.48
CA GLU A 441 -62.24 -12.13 -13.41
C GLU A 441 -62.43 -13.65 -13.56
N LEU A 442 -61.34 -14.41 -13.74
CA LEU A 442 -61.39 -15.87 -13.88
C LEU A 442 -61.80 -16.57 -12.57
N GLU A 443 -61.35 -16.08 -11.41
CA GLU A 443 -61.82 -16.54 -10.09
C GLU A 443 -63.31 -16.29 -9.91
N THR A 444 -63.82 -15.12 -10.34
CA THR A 444 -65.24 -14.78 -10.30
C THR A 444 -66.07 -15.68 -11.23
N GLN A 445 -65.59 -15.93 -12.45
CA GLN A 445 -66.23 -16.87 -13.39
C GLN A 445 -66.24 -18.30 -12.84
N LEU A 446 -65.13 -18.76 -12.25
CA LEU A 446 -65.03 -20.08 -11.64
C LEU A 446 -65.95 -20.22 -10.43
N MET A 447 -66.08 -19.18 -9.60
CA MET A 447 -67.02 -19.14 -8.48
C MET A 447 -68.48 -19.24 -8.96
N GLN A 448 -68.85 -18.50 -10.00
CA GLN A 448 -70.20 -18.54 -10.57
C GLN A 448 -70.50 -19.89 -11.24
N ALA A 449 -69.58 -20.44 -12.04
CA ALA A 449 -69.75 -21.76 -12.65
C ALA A 449 -69.82 -22.90 -11.62
N THR A 450 -69.08 -22.78 -10.51
CA THR A 450 -69.18 -23.70 -9.37
C THR A 450 -70.55 -23.62 -8.71
N LYS A 451 -71.06 -22.40 -8.48
CA LYS A 451 -72.40 -22.16 -7.91
C LYS A 451 -73.52 -22.70 -8.80
N GLU A 452 -73.44 -22.50 -10.11
CA GLU A 452 -74.37 -23.08 -11.08
C GLU A 452 -74.30 -24.62 -11.09
N THR A 453 -73.08 -25.18 -10.99
CA THR A 453 -72.87 -26.62 -10.88
C THR A 453 -73.50 -27.22 -9.62
N GLU A 454 -73.41 -26.55 -8.46
CA GLU A 454 -74.08 -27.01 -7.23
C GLU A 454 -75.61 -26.88 -7.33
N LEU A 455 -76.15 -25.80 -7.90
CA LEU A 455 -77.59 -25.66 -8.15
C LEU A 455 -78.13 -26.75 -9.10
N LEU A 456 -77.36 -27.10 -10.13
CA LEU A 456 -77.71 -28.21 -11.03
C LEU A 456 -77.62 -29.58 -10.33
N LYS A 457 -76.64 -29.80 -9.45
CA LYS A 457 -76.57 -31.00 -8.60
C LYS A 457 -77.73 -31.08 -7.60
N GLU A 458 -78.18 -29.96 -7.07
CA GLU A 458 -79.33 -29.87 -6.17
C GLU A 458 -80.64 -30.18 -6.90
N SER A 459 -80.90 -29.52 -8.04
CA SER A 459 -82.07 -29.80 -8.88
C SER A 459 -82.07 -31.24 -9.42
N LEU A 460 -80.92 -31.80 -9.78
CA LEU A 460 -80.79 -33.22 -10.14
C LEU A 460 -81.12 -34.14 -8.95
N ARG A 461 -80.70 -33.79 -7.73
CA ARG A 461 -81.02 -34.53 -6.50
C ARG A 461 -82.51 -34.49 -6.18
N GLU A 462 -83.15 -33.34 -6.34
CA GLU A 462 -84.62 -33.20 -6.23
C GLU A 462 -85.33 -34.05 -7.29
N SER A 463 -84.92 -33.97 -8.55
CA SER A 463 -85.48 -34.75 -9.66
C SER A 463 -85.32 -36.25 -9.45
N CYS A 464 -84.14 -36.74 -9.05
CA CYS A 464 -83.93 -38.14 -8.68
C CYS A 464 -84.78 -38.56 -7.48
N SER A 465 -85.00 -37.69 -6.50
CA SER A 465 -85.88 -37.97 -5.35
C SER A 465 -87.35 -38.07 -5.77
N GLN A 466 -87.79 -37.18 -6.67
CA GLN A 466 -89.14 -37.16 -7.22
C GLN A 466 -89.41 -38.37 -8.13
N VAL A 467 -88.46 -38.75 -8.99
CA VAL A 467 -88.49 -39.99 -9.78
C VAL A 467 -88.51 -41.21 -8.86
N GLY A 468 -87.70 -41.24 -7.80
CA GLY A 468 -87.73 -42.31 -6.80
C GLY A 468 -89.10 -42.47 -6.12
N ALA A 469 -89.73 -41.35 -5.73
CA ALA A 469 -91.07 -41.35 -5.17
C ALA A 469 -92.15 -41.79 -6.17
N LEU A 470 -92.04 -41.39 -7.44
CA LEU A 470 -92.94 -41.83 -8.51
C LEU A 470 -92.78 -43.32 -8.82
N GLN A 471 -91.54 -43.82 -8.92
CA GLN A 471 -91.25 -45.25 -9.09
C GLN A 471 -91.71 -46.08 -7.88
N GLN A 472 -91.64 -45.54 -6.66
CA GLN A 472 -92.18 -46.20 -5.48
C GLN A 472 -93.71 -46.32 -5.54
N ARG A 473 -94.40 -45.24 -5.92
CA ARG A 473 -95.85 -45.23 -6.18
C ARG A 473 -96.26 -46.12 -7.36
N GLU A 474 -95.43 -46.23 -8.39
CA GLU A 474 -95.68 -47.10 -9.53
C GLU A 474 -95.49 -48.58 -9.15
N ARG A 475 -94.44 -48.90 -8.39
CA ARG A 475 -94.22 -50.24 -7.82
C ARG A 475 -95.34 -50.63 -6.86
N GLU A 476 -95.82 -49.71 -6.03
CA GLU A 476 -97.00 -49.90 -5.17
C GLU A 476 -98.26 -50.22 -6.01
N LYS A 477 -98.52 -49.45 -7.08
CA LYS A 477 -99.63 -49.71 -8.01
C LYS A 477 -99.50 -51.02 -8.77
N GLU A 478 -98.31 -51.40 -9.22
CA GLU A 478 -98.16 -52.67 -9.95
C GLU A 478 -98.23 -53.87 -9.01
N LEU A 479 -97.77 -53.75 -7.75
CA LEU A 479 -98.06 -54.74 -6.71
C LEU A 479 -99.57 -54.87 -6.44
N ASP A 480 -100.34 -53.77 -6.49
CA ASP A 480 -101.80 -53.82 -6.40
C ASP A 480 -102.45 -54.41 -7.66
N ARG A 481 -101.94 -54.11 -8.87
CA ARG A 481 -102.38 -54.77 -10.11
C ARG A 481 -102.00 -56.24 -10.14
N GLU A 482 -100.89 -56.65 -9.54
CA GLU A 482 -100.45 -58.04 -9.43
C GLU A 482 -101.34 -58.81 -8.45
N ARG A 483 -101.62 -58.25 -7.27
CA ARG A 483 -102.65 -58.76 -6.33
C ARG A 483 -104.03 -58.92 -7.00
N GLU A 484 -104.41 -57.98 -7.86
CA GLU A 484 -105.67 -58.05 -8.61
C GLU A 484 -105.63 -59.10 -9.74
N LYS A 485 -104.57 -59.14 -10.54
CA LYS A 485 -104.34 -60.16 -11.59
C LYS A 485 -104.29 -61.57 -11.01
N ASP A 486 -103.69 -61.77 -9.83
CA ASP A 486 -103.63 -63.08 -9.18
C ASP A 486 -104.98 -63.49 -8.60
N ARG A 487 -105.76 -62.53 -8.08
CA ARG A 487 -107.17 -62.76 -7.70
C ARG A 487 -108.02 -63.16 -8.92
N GLU A 488 -107.77 -62.59 -10.10
CA GLU A 488 -108.42 -62.98 -11.35
C GLU A 488 -107.93 -64.34 -11.87
N ARG A 489 -106.61 -64.57 -11.93
CA ARG A 489 -106.00 -65.82 -12.40
C ARG A 489 -106.38 -67.04 -11.57
N LEU A 490 -106.55 -66.88 -10.26
CA LEU A 490 -107.05 -67.93 -9.38
C LEU A 490 -108.53 -68.29 -9.64
N SER A 491 -109.27 -67.45 -10.39
CA SER A 491 -110.67 -67.68 -10.77
C SER A 491 -110.86 -68.30 -12.17
N THR A 492 -109.87 -68.21 -13.06
CA THR A 492 -109.97 -68.69 -14.46
C THR A 492 -108.86 -69.69 -14.82
N SER A 493 -109.02 -70.95 -14.42
CA SER A 493 -108.05 -72.03 -14.68
C SER A 493 -108.62 -73.11 -15.63
N THR A 494 -108.04 -73.23 -16.82
CA THR A 494 -108.20 -74.39 -17.73
C THR A 494 -106.89 -74.73 -18.44
N PRO A 495 -106.48 -76.00 -18.55
CA PRO A 495 -105.16 -76.38 -19.07
C PRO A 495 -105.14 -76.63 -20.59
N GLN A 496 -104.31 -75.90 -21.34
CA GLN A 496 -104.02 -76.19 -22.76
C GLN A 496 -102.52 -76.10 -23.15
N THR A 497 -101.67 -75.46 -22.35
CA THR A 497 -100.27 -75.14 -22.71
C THR A 497 -99.32 -76.33 -22.87
N ASN A 498 -99.73 -77.56 -22.51
CA ASN A 498 -98.90 -78.75 -22.70
C ASN A 498 -98.72 -79.12 -24.18
N SER A 499 -99.74 -78.93 -25.02
CA SER A 499 -99.70 -79.39 -26.42
C SER A 499 -98.72 -78.61 -27.29
N GLU A 500 -98.55 -77.31 -27.03
CA GLU A 500 -97.57 -76.48 -27.75
C GLU A 500 -96.12 -76.79 -27.32
N LEU A 501 -95.94 -77.26 -26.07
CA LEU A 501 -94.63 -77.58 -25.53
C LEU A 501 -94.09 -78.90 -26.11
N GLU A 502 -94.94 -79.93 -26.23
CA GLU A 502 -94.59 -81.17 -26.93
C GLU A 502 -94.22 -80.90 -28.40
N GLN A 503 -94.99 -80.05 -29.09
CA GLN A 503 -94.74 -79.71 -30.49
C GLN A 503 -93.40 -78.98 -30.70
N LYS A 504 -93.00 -78.09 -29.77
CA LYS A 504 -91.68 -77.43 -29.79
C LYS A 504 -90.52 -78.35 -29.40
N ILE A 505 -90.76 -79.34 -28.53
CA ILE A 505 -89.74 -80.37 -28.23
C ILE A 505 -89.46 -81.21 -29.48
N GLN A 506 -90.52 -81.59 -30.23
CA GLN A 506 -90.39 -82.29 -31.51
C GLN A 506 -89.59 -81.47 -32.53
N GLU A 507 -89.90 -80.17 -32.67
CA GLU A 507 -89.24 -79.27 -33.63
C GLU A 507 -87.73 -79.06 -33.32
N LEU A 508 -87.38 -78.95 -32.03
CA LEU A 508 -85.98 -78.83 -31.59
C LEU A 508 -85.20 -80.15 -31.73
N GLN A 509 -85.89 -81.30 -31.69
CA GLN A 509 -85.30 -82.61 -31.92
C GLN A 509 -85.02 -82.85 -33.42
N GLU A 510 -85.94 -82.46 -34.33
CA GLU A 510 -85.68 -82.52 -35.77
C GLU A 510 -84.55 -81.57 -36.22
N LYS A 511 -84.40 -80.42 -35.56
CA LYS A 511 -83.33 -79.44 -35.84
C LYS A 511 -81.98 -79.80 -35.19
N GLY A 512 -81.86 -80.97 -34.56
CA GLY A 512 -80.58 -81.60 -34.22
C GLY A 512 -79.77 -80.98 -33.08
N LEU A 513 -80.33 -80.01 -32.34
CA LEU A 513 -79.59 -79.26 -31.32
C LEU A 513 -79.57 -79.92 -29.91
N ILE A 514 -80.37 -80.97 -29.69
CA ILE A 514 -80.60 -81.54 -28.36
C ILE A 514 -80.62 -83.08 -28.43
N ARG A 515 -79.98 -83.76 -27.48
CA ARG A 515 -80.25 -85.18 -27.21
C ARG A 515 -80.78 -85.41 -25.78
N LEU A 516 -81.79 -86.26 -25.70
CA LEU A 516 -82.53 -86.58 -24.49
C LEU A 516 -82.09 -87.95 -23.94
N GLY A 517 -81.40 -87.95 -22.81
CA GLY A 517 -81.09 -89.15 -22.02
C GLY A 517 -82.08 -89.32 -20.87
N ARG A 518 -82.21 -90.53 -20.33
CA ARG A 518 -82.80 -90.76 -19.00
C ARG A 518 -81.72 -91.27 -18.07
N SER A 519 -81.50 -90.55 -16.97
CA SER A 519 -80.60 -91.00 -15.91
C SER A 519 -81.28 -92.04 -15.01
N ALA A 520 -80.49 -92.83 -14.29
CA ALA A 520 -80.98 -93.95 -13.47
C ALA A 520 -81.85 -93.54 -12.26
N SER A 521 -82.02 -92.25 -11.98
CA SER A 521 -82.96 -91.71 -10.99
C SER A 521 -84.36 -91.40 -11.56
N GLY A 522 -84.58 -91.63 -12.85
CA GLY A 522 -85.81 -91.28 -13.56
C GLY A 522 -85.86 -89.84 -14.10
N ALA A 523 -84.88 -89.00 -13.75
CA ALA A 523 -84.75 -87.66 -14.31
C ALA A 523 -84.33 -87.69 -15.79
N LEU A 524 -84.99 -86.85 -16.60
CA LEU A 524 -84.68 -86.59 -18.00
C LEU A 524 -83.45 -85.67 -18.06
N ASP A 525 -82.36 -86.19 -18.63
CA ASP A 525 -81.11 -85.46 -18.85
C ASP A 525 -81.12 -84.87 -20.26
N ILE A 526 -81.03 -83.54 -20.36
CA ILE A 526 -81.16 -82.79 -21.63
C ILE A 526 -79.79 -82.24 -21.97
N GLN A 527 -79.05 -82.96 -22.81
CA GLN A 527 -77.70 -82.53 -23.21
C GLN A 527 -77.76 -81.76 -24.53
N VAL A 528 -77.42 -80.48 -24.45
CA VAL A 528 -77.05 -79.62 -25.58
C VAL A 528 -75.52 -79.58 -25.63
N VAL A 529 -74.96 -79.81 -26.82
CA VAL A 529 -73.49 -79.89 -27.00
C VAL A 529 -72.88 -78.48 -26.87
N PRO A 530 -71.84 -78.28 -26.03
CA PRO A 530 -71.30 -76.96 -25.75
C PRO A 530 -70.37 -76.45 -26.87
N VAL A 531 -70.39 -75.14 -27.09
CA VAL A 531 -69.36 -74.41 -27.84
C VAL A 531 -68.46 -73.70 -26.83
N THR A 532 -67.30 -74.28 -26.55
CA THR A 532 -66.28 -73.71 -25.65
C THR A 532 -65.00 -73.41 -26.43
N VAL A 533 -64.47 -72.20 -26.27
CA VAL A 533 -63.09 -71.86 -26.60
C VAL A 533 -62.46 -71.29 -25.32
N VAL A 534 -61.38 -71.93 -24.85
CA VAL A 534 -60.72 -71.67 -23.56
C VAL A 534 -59.23 -71.94 -23.70
N GLU A 535 -58.39 -70.93 -23.44
CA GLU A 535 -56.96 -71.07 -23.06
C GLU A 535 -56.44 -69.64 -22.68
N TYR A 536 -55.57 -69.34 -21.69
CA TYR A 536 -54.42 -70.02 -21.04
C TYR A 536 -53.24 -70.25 -22.03
N ILE A 537 -51.95 -69.96 -21.78
CA ILE A 537 -51.16 -69.74 -20.54
C ILE A 537 -50.00 -68.72 -20.76
N GLN A 538 -49.19 -68.52 -19.71
CA GLN A 538 -48.10 -67.57 -19.46
C GLN A 538 -46.93 -67.44 -20.48
N ALA A 539 -46.11 -66.38 -20.31
CA ALA A 539 -44.82 -66.11 -21.00
C ALA A 539 -43.63 -66.96 -20.47
N PRO A 540 -42.39 -66.84 -21.02
CA PRO A 540 -41.44 -65.85 -20.42
C PRO A 540 -40.27 -65.30 -21.30
N ALA A 541 -39.59 -64.29 -20.73
CA ALA A 541 -38.13 -64.02 -20.75
C ALA A 541 -37.31 -63.57 -22.01
N SER A 542 -36.77 -62.34 -21.88
CA SER A 542 -35.33 -61.96 -21.95
C SER A 542 -34.51 -62.05 -23.26
N ALA A 543 -33.96 -60.89 -23.71
CA ALA A 543 -32.51 -60.60 -23.80
C ALA A 543 -32.19 -59.30 -24.61
N ALA A 544 -31.09 -58.63 -24.25
CA ALA A 544 -30.37 -57.58 -25.02
C ALA A 544 -28.89 -58.07 -25.17
N PRO A 545 -27.86 -57.30 -25.64
CA PRO A 545 -27.75 -55.92 -26.21
C PRO A 545 -27.03 -56.00 -27.60
N PRO A 546 -26.04 -55.17 -28.07
CA PRO A 546 -25.51 -53.84 -27.68
C PRO A 546 -25.18 -52.78 -28.77
N SER A 547 -25.19 -51.50 -28.33
CA SER A 547 -24.22 -50.38 -28.52
C SER A 547 -23.56 -49.94 -29.86
N ALA A 548 -23.44 -48.59 -29.98
CA ALA A 548 -22.40 -47.79 -30.68
C ALA A 548 -22.37 -47.82 -32.22
N THR A 549 -22.19 -46.73 -33.02
CA THR A 549 -21.80 -45.29 -32.87
C THR A 549 -22.00 -44.62 -34.28
N ASP A 550 -21.86 -43.33 -34.65
CA ASP A 550 -21.34 -42.07 -34.05
C ASP A 550 -21.82 -40.79 -34.81
N SER A 551 -21.53 -39.59 -34.26
CA SER A 551 -21.14 -38.28 -34.88
C SER A 551 -21.90 -37.51 -36.01
N VAL A 552 -22.01 -36.18 -35.77
CA VAL A 552 -22.20 -34.95 -36.61
C VAL A 552 -23.48 -34.58 -37.43
N SER A 553 -23.83 -33.29 -37.26
CA SER A 553 -24.33 -32.28 -38.24
C SER A 553 -25.81 -32.14 -38.65
N ASP A 554 -26.26 -30.88 -38.50
CA ASP A 554 -27.29 -30.05 -39.17
C ASP A 554 -28.68 -30.56 -39.63
N THR A 555 -29.65 -29.75 -39.19
CA THR A 555 -31.07 -29.54 -39.56
C THR A 555 -31.58 -29.91 -40.96
N PRO A 556 -32.93 -30.04 -41.14
CA PRO A 556 -33.98 -30.39 -40.16
C PRO A 556 -34.89 -31.55 -40.65
N SER A 557 -35.69 -32.17 -39.75
CA SER A 557 -36.61 -33.27 -40.14
C SER A 557 -37.90 -33.29 -39.29
N PRO A 558 -39.06 -33.75 -39.82
CA PRO A 558 -40.36 -33.55 -39.17
C PRO A 558 -41.06 -34.83 -38.65
N ALA A 559 -42.07 -34.57 -37.79
CA ALA A 559 -43.35 -35.28 -37.66
C ALA A 559 -43.52 -36.64 -36.93
N SER A 560 -44.69 -36.70 -36.27
CA SER A 560 -45.61 -37.86 -36.10
C SER A 560 -45.43 -38.92 -34.98
N SER A 561 -45.88 -38.54 -33.78
CA SER A 561 -46.96 -39.23 -33.03
C SER A 561 -46.66 -40.61 -32.33
N PRO A 562 -47.60 -41.24 -31.59
CA PRO A 562 -47.89 -40.89 -30.17
C PRO A 562 -48.13 -42.10 -29.21
N ALA A 563 -48.18 -41.91 -27.87
CA ALA A 563 -49.12 -42.61 -26.92
C ALA A 563 -48.95 -42.32 -25.39
N ALA A 564 -50.10 -42.23 -24.70
CA ALA A 564 -50.50 -42.78 -23.38
C ALA A 564 -49.62 -42.72 -22.07
N SER A 565 -50.06 -41.87 -21.14
CA SER A 565 -50.57 -42.20 -19.77
C SER A 565 -49.75 -42.83 -18.60
N ALA A 566 -49.59 -42.01 -17.54
CA ALA A 566 -49.88 -42.25 -16.10
C ALA A 566 -48.89 -42.98 -15.13
N SER A 567 -48.34 -42.24 -14.13
CA SER A 567 -48.66 -42.33 -12.66
C SER A 567 -47.52 -41.93 -11.67
N ALA A 568 -47.77 -40.88 -10.83
CA ALA A 568 -47.29 -40.54 -9.45
C ALA A 568 -45.81 -40.79 -8.97
N PRO A 569 -45.31 -40.26 -7.81
CA PRO A 569 -45.88 -39.34 -6.79
C PRO A 569 -45.03 -38.01 -6.62
N PRO A 570 -45.18 -37.16 -5.57
CA PRO A 570 -44.84 -35.71 -5.66
C PRO A 570 -43.60 -35.18 -4.88
N PRO A 571 -43.11 -33.96 -5.22
CA PRO A 571 -42.29 -33.06 -4.39
C PRO A 571 -43.13 -31.95 -3.68
N PRO A 572 -42.57 -31.12 -2.76
CA PRO A 572 -43.34 -30.44 -1.70
C PRO A 572 -43.84 -29.00 -2.00
N ALA A 573 -44.65 -28.47 -1.07
CA ALA A 573 -45.29 -27.15 -1.11
C ALA A 573 -44.32 -25.96 -0.88
N PRO A 574 -44.66 -24.75 -1.37
CA PRO A 574 -43.87 -23.54 -1.15
C PRO A 574 -43.95 -23.02 0.31
N PRO A 575 -42.95 -22.26 0.78
CA PRO A 575 -42.93 -21.69 2.13
C PRO A 575 -43.91 -20.51 2.31
N PRO A 576 -44.35 -20.22 3.55
CA PRO A 576 -45.22 -19.08 3.85
C PRO A 576 -44.48 -17.73 3.76
N PRO A 577 -45.20 -16.61 3.52
CA PRO A 577 -44.60 -15.28 3.45
C PRO A 577 -44.14 -14.76 4.83
N PRO A 578 -43.06 -13.95 4.89
CA PRO A 578 -42.61 -13.30 6.12
C PRO A 578 -43.53 -12.13 6.55
N PRO A 579 -43.55 -11.76 7.84
CA PRO A 579 -44.37 -10.67 8.36
C PRO A 579 -43.82 -9.28 8.02
N PRO A 580 -44.66 -8.22 8.02
CA PRO A 580 -44.22 -6.86 7.78
C PRO A 580 -43.47 -6.29 8.99
N GLY A 581 -42.32 -5.64 8.77
CA GLY A 581 -41.63 -4.93 9.86
C GLY A 581 -40.33 -4.21 9.49
N GLY A 582 -40.31 -2.90 9.78
CA GLY A 582 -39.13 -2.18 10.25
C GLY A 582 -38.12 -1.63 9.22
N PRO A 583 -37.41 -0.53 9.55
CA PRO A 583 -36.21 -0.08 8.84
C PRO A 583 -34.93 -0.79 9.33
N ASP A 584 -33.79 -0.42 8.71
CA ASP A 584 -32.39 -0.79 9.01
C ASP A 584 -31.91 -2.22 8.66
N ALA A 585 -31.25 -2.35 7.50
CA ALA A 585 -30.23 -3.38 7.21
C ALA A 585 -29.30 -2.95 6.04
N SER A 586 -28.07 -3.46 6.00
CA SER A 586 -26.99 -3.09 5.06
C SER A 586 -26.87 -3.99 3.81
N PRO A 587 -26.25 -3.52 2.69
CA PRO A 587 -26.10 -4.30 1.46
C PRO A 587 -25.08 -5.47 1.54
N PRO A 588 -25.13 -6.45 0.60
CA PRO A 588 -24.27 -7.65 0.59
C PRO A 588 -22.84 -7.43 0.05
N PRO A 589 -21.90 -8.35 0.33
CA PRO A 589 -20.48 -8.23 -0.06
C PRO A 589 -20.19 -8.60 -1.54
N PRO A 590 -19.07 -8.10 -2.11
CA PRO A 590 -18.66 -8.34 -3.50
C PRO A 590 -18.06 -9.74 -3.77
N PRO A 591 -17.99 -10.17 -5.05
CA PRO A 591 -17.44 -11.47 -5.45
C PRO A 591 -15.90 -11.57 -5.36
N PRO A 592 -15.33 -12.79 -5.31
CA PRO A 592 -13.89 -13.01 -5.17
C PRO A 592 -13.07 -12.72 -6.45
N PRO A 593 -11.77 -12.38 -6.31
CA PRO A 593 -10.89 -12.06 -7.45
C PRO A 593 -10.44 -13.29 -8.26
N PRO A 594 -10.01 -13.11 -9.52
CA PRO A 594 -9.54 -14.19 -10.40
C PRO A 594 -8.14 -14.74 -10.01
N PRO A 595 -7.80 -15.98 -10.42
CA PRO A 595 -6.52 -16.61 -10.09
C PRO A 595 -5.34 -16.04 -10.90
N PRO A 596 -4.11 -16.05 -10.34
CA PRO A 596 -2.90 -15.55 -11.02
C PRO A 596 -2.35 -16.52 -12.10
N PRO A 597 -1.60 -16.01 -13.10
CA PRO A 597 -1.05 -16.82 -14.19
C PRO A 597 0.17 -17.69 -13.78
N PRO A 598 0.54 -18.71 -14.58
CA PRO A 598 1.51 -19.73 -14.15
C PRO A 598 2.99 -19.31 -14.30
N GLY A 599 3.60 -18.94 -13.17
CA GLY A 599 4.98 -19.21 -12.75
C GLY A 599 6.17 -19.11 -13.73
N ILE A 600 7.12 -18.20 -13.40
CA ILE A 600 8.53 -18.30 -13.80
C ILE A 600 9.41 -18.07 -12.55
N GLY A 601 10.45 -18.91 -12.37
CA GLY A 601 11.64 -18.59 -11.57
C GLY A 601 11.51 -18.64 -10.04
N ALA A 602 12.12 -19.65 -9.41
CA ALA A 602 12.40 -19.60 -7.98
C ALA A 602 13.57 -18.64 -7.69
N VAL A 603 13.39 -17.71 -6.75
CA VAL A 603 14.45 -16.78 -6.31
C VAL A 603 15.49 -17.56 -5.48
N PRO A 604 16.81 -17.44 -5.76
CA PRO A 604 17.83 -18.07 -4.93
C PRO A 604 17.93 -17.38 -3.55
N PRO A 605 18.31 -18.11 -2.48
CA PRO A 605 18.52 -17.50 -1.17
C PRO A 605 19.69 -16.49 -1.18
N PRO A 606 19.65 -15.45 -0.34
CA PRO A 606 20.67 -14.40 -0.34
C PRO A 606 22.06 -14.93 0.08
N PRO A 607 23.15 -14.34 -0.44
CA PRO A 607 24.51 -14.75 -0.10
C PRO A 607 24.86 -14.43 1.37
N PRO A 608 25.76 -15.20 2.00
CA PRO A 608 26.20 -14.94 3.37
C PRO A 608 27.00 -13.62 3.47
N PRO A 609 26.95 -12.92 4.62
CA PRO A 609 27.66 -11.66 4.80
C PRO A 609 29.19 -11.83 4.80
N PRO A 610 29.96 -10.82 4.37
CA PRO A 610 31.42 -10.89 4.32
C PRO A 610 32.06 -10.94 5.72
N PRO A 611 33.28 -11.51 5.88
CA PRO A 611 33.91 -11.67 7.20
C PRO A 611 34.23 -10.33 7.88
N GLY A 612 33.44 -9.99 8.92
CA GLY A 612 33.65 -8.78 9.73
C GLY A 612 34.85 -8.92 10.69
N LEU A 613 35.78 -7.97 10.62
CA LEU A 613 36.85 -7.80 11.60
C LEU A 613 36.39 -6.95 12.80
N GLY A 614 36.66 -7.41 14.03
CA GLY A 614 36.63 -6.58 15.24
C GLY A 614 35.36 -6.69 16.09
N GLY A 615 35.32 -7.68 16.98
CA GLY A 615 34.15 -8.01 17.79
C GLY A 615 33.60 -6.90 18.71
N GLY A 616 32.26 -6.85 18.75
CA GLY A 616 31.47 -6.36 19.88
C GLY A 616 30.63 -7.52 20.47
N PRO A 617 30.07 -7.39 21.68
CA PRO A 617 29.22 -8.42 22.28
C PRO A 617 27.90 -8.59 21.51
N PRO A 618 27.33 -9.81 21.45
CA PRO A 618 26.09 -10.06 20.72
C PRO A 618 24.86 -9.45 21.43
N PRO A 619 23.79 -9.10 20.69
CA PRO A 619 22.53 -8.66 21.28
C PRO A 619 21.82 -9.81 22.02
N PRO A 620 21.00 -9.50 23.05
CA PRO A 620 20.23 -10.50 23.78
C PRO A 620 19.12 -11.13 22.92
N PRO A 621 18.70 -12.38 23.21
CA PRO A 621 17.62 -13.04 22.48
C PRO A 621 16.24 -12.41 22.80
N PRO A 622 15.27 -12.48 21.86
CA PRO A 622 13.92 -12.01 22.10
C PRO A 622 13.18 -12.88 23.14
N PRO A 623 12.25 -12.31 23.93
CA PRO A 623 11.51 -13.06 24.94
C PRO A 623 10.49 -14.03 24.31
N PRO A 624 10.32 -15.24 24.87
CA PRO A 624 9.33 -16.20 24.39
C PRO A 624 7.91 -15.78 24.81
N GLY A 625 7.01 -15.58 23.85
CA GLY A 625 5.59 -15.29 24.15
C GLY A 625 4.79 -14.57 23.07
N ALA A 626 5.44 -14.00 22.03
CA ALA A 626 4.72 -13.36 20.93
C ALA A 626 3.98 -14.42 20.07
N GLY A 627 2.65 -14.41 20.14
CA GLY A 627 1.79 -15.11 19.18
C GLY A 627 1.87 -14.49 17.78
N PRO A 628 1.31 -15.15 16.74
CA PRO A 628 1.30 -14.61 15.39
C PRO A 628 0.55 -13.26 15.32
N PRO A 629 0.98 -12.33 14.44
CA PRO A 629 0.32 -11.04 14.30
C PRO A 629 -1.12 -11.18 13.78
N PRO A 630 -2.02 -10.23 14.09
CA PRO A 630 -3.38 -10.23 13.56
C PRO A 630 -3.39 -10.06 12.03
N PRO A 631 -4.41 -10.58 11.33
CA PRO A 631 -4.54 -10.42 9.89
C PRO A 631 -4.76 -8.94 9.50
N PRO A 632 -4.37 -8.54 8.27
CA PRO A 632 -4.59 -7.18 7.78
C PRO A 632 -6.09 -6.86 7.64
N PRO A 633 -6.49 -5.57 7.73
CA PRO A 633 -7.88 -5.16 7.55
C PRO A 633 -8.37 -5.38 6.10
N PRO A 634 -9.68 -5.52 5.87
CA PRO A 634 -10.23 -5.65 4.52
C PRO A 634 -9.97 -4.42 3.65
N TRP A 635 -9.65 -4.65 2.38
CA TRP A 635 -9.55 -3.61 1.36
C TRP A 635 -10.92 -2.95 1.16
N GLY A 636 -10.99 -1.62 1.19
CA GLY A 636 -12.24 -0.88 0.93
C GLY A 636 -12.47 0.38 1.77
N TRP A 637 -11.67 0.65 2.80
CA TRP A 637 -11.72 1.92 3.55
C TRP A 637 -10.54 2.81 3.16
N THR A 638 -10.80 3.83 2.34
CA THR A 638 -9.88 4.93 2.04
C THR A 638 -10.19 6.13 2.95
N PRO A 639 -9.37 6.43 3.97
CA PRO A 639 -9.46 7.71 4.65
C PRO A 639 -9.00 8.80 3.68
N THR A 640 -9.84 9.79 3.42
CA THR A 640 -9.43 11.01 2.71
C THR A 640 -8.21 11.63 3.40
N PRO A 641 -7.15 12.06 2.68
CA PRO A 641 -5.94 12.59 3.28
C PRO A 641 -6.16 14.00 3.86
N SER A 642 -6.79 14.08 5.04
CA SER A 642 -6.71 15.27 5.87
C SER A 642 -5.26 15.41 6.35
N TRP A 643 -4.50 16.35 5.79
CA TRP A 643 -3.16 16.71 6.26
C TRP A 643 -3.21 17.46 7.61
N SER A 644 -3.68 16.75 8.62
CA SER A 644 -3.76 17.18 10.00
C SER A 644 -2.40 17.04 10.66
N THR A 645 -1.90 18.13 11.22
CA THR A 645 -0.52 18.32 11.70
C THR A 645 -0.09 17.24 12.71
N LYS A 646 0.73 16.29 12.27
CA LYS A 646 1.31 15.24 13.12
C LYS A 646 2.83 15.15 12.96
N HIS A 647 3.51 15.87 13.83
CA HIS A 647 4.85 15.60 14.37
C HIS A 647 5.89 14.98 13.42
N ALA A 648 6.47 15.83 12.58
CA ALA A 648 7.75 15.63 11.92
C ALA A 648 8.93 15.67 12.93
N ILE A 649 9.01 14.71 13.85
CA ILE A 649 10.15 14.57 14.78
C ILE A 649 11.14 13.56 14.19
N TRP A 650 12.08 14.06 13.39
CA TRP A 650 13.03 13.25 12.62
C TRP A 650 14.36 13.05 13.37
N VAL A 651 14.69 11.78 13.67
CA VAL A 651 16.01 11.33 14.16
C VAL A 651 16.42 10.06 13.44
#